data_AF-A0AAU6JND2-F1
#
_entry.id   AF-A0AAU6JND2-F1
#
_cell.length_a   1.000
_cell.length_b   1.000
_cell.length_c   1.000
_cell.angle_alpha   90.00
_cell.angle_beta   90.00
_cell.angle_gamma   90.00
#
_symmetry.space_group_name_H-M   'P 1'
#
loop_
_entity.id
_entity.type
_entity.pdbx_description
1 polymer ?
#
loop_
_entity_poly.entity_id
_entity_poly.type
_entity_poly.pdbx_seq_one_letter_code
_entity_poly.pdbx_strand_id
1 'polypeptide(L)'
;MSLITVSQLGQAFFAAADILRGRMDASQYRDVISAMLVLKRVSDQPGILRVPDRARWSQIVDYEGKAPGRVLNEALWELEQSNPEVLKGVFEAVDFDVRLSPAELKALVGHFDRIPLNDGDLEFGDTVGRAYDHLLGAFADSEGKRGGEFFTPRSVVRLMVRLVGPRKGQSVYDPFAGSGGMLVQAGRYVEEHGGEGADLALFGQEMNAATCSTARLNLLLHGLTDSSVLCGDTLTDPLHSLGNGHLRRFDRVLTNPPFSMNYSEKEMRHPERMKYGWTPERGGKADLMNVQHVLATLRPEGVGAVVTPHGVLFRGGAEAEIRQGIVEDGRLEAVIGIGPNVFHGTAIPACILVLRGTDGTPADQRGQVLFVNAEREVVTGRSQNRLEPQNVEKIVGAFREWSDIPGFSRVVSLDEIADNGFNLNIRRYVDAGPPAEPSLDVRAALFGGVPRSEVDAETRRFQVFGIGVADLFTTKGSGYLDFLGSGCEATAARIPELAAARERDFVDHCRSWWRATESRVVELAGTSRLLMLRSRLLASFREELLPAGILDRYQLTGAFAAWWDVRQDDLRSLDLRGFPGVIDRWAVADGRPPYLPGNLARERVLDVLGNDLCSRVERLAAAERQGLVDVYRSWGDRYGTSYTDLERQSEAAAERLRTRLKELGYT
;
A
#
# COMPACT_ATOMS: atom_id res chain seq x y z
N MET A 1 -5.67 -16.60 -30.60
CA MET A 1 -5.08 -17.17 -29.37
C MET A 1 -5.47 -16.28 -28.21
N SER A 2 -5.65 -16.83 -27.00
CA SER A 2 -5.90 -16.03 -25.81
C SER A 2 -4.62 -15.27 -25.41
N LEU A 3 -4.75 -14.00 -25.05
CA LEU A 3 -3.61 -13.22 -24.54
C LEU A 3 -3.09 -13.79 -23.22
N ILE A 4 -1.78 -13.70 -23.01
CA ILE A 4 -1.10 -14.17 -21.81
C ILE A 4 -1.27 -13.14 -20.69
N THR A 5 -1.84 -13.59 -19.57
CA THR A 5 -2.04 -12.79 -18.36
C THR A 5 -0.79 -12.75 -17.49
N VAL A 6 -0.71 -11.78 -16.57
CA VAL A 6 0.36 -11.69 -15.55
C VAL A 6 0.45 -12.98 -14.72
N SER A 7 -0.70 -13.59 -14.39
CA SER A 7 -0.75 -14.84 -13.61
C SER A 7 -0.17 -16.02 -14.38
N GLN A 8 -0.53 -16.17 -15.65
CA GLN A 8 0.00 -17.25 -16.50
C GLN A 8 1.51 -17.11 -16.70
N LEU A 9 1.98 -15.88 -16.93
CA LEU A 9 3.41 -15.61 -17.10
C LEU A 9 4.18 -15.83 -15.79
N GLY A 10 3.62 -15.41 -14.65
CA GLY A 10 4.18 -15.70 -13.34
C GLY A 10 4.30 -17.21 -13.08
N GLN A 11 3.26 -18.00 -13.38
CA GLN A 11 3.31 -19.46 -13.29
C GLN A 11 4.39 -20.05 -14.20
N ALA A 12 4.56 -19.53 -15.41
CA ALA A 12 5.61 -19.96 -16.31
C ALA A 12 7.01 -19.65 -15.73
N PHE A 13 7.21 -18.51 -15.08
CA PHE A 13 8.47 -18.21 -14.40
C PHE A 13 8.74 -19.13 -13.20
N PHE A 14 7.72 -19.48 -12.42
CA PHE A 14 7.87 -20.47 -11.35
C PHE A 14 8.16 -21.88 -11.89
N ALA A 15 7.54 -22.28 -12.99
CA ALA A 15 7.86 -23.54 -13.64
C ALA A 15 9.32 -23.58 -14.15
N ALA A 16 9.85 -22.44 -14.63
CA ALA A 16 11.27 -22.31 -14.94
C ALA A 16 12.15 -22.47 -13.69
N ALA A 17 11.74 -21.89 -12.56
CA ALA A 17 12.42 -22.09 -11.28
C ALA A 17 12.39 -23.55 -10.80
N ASP A 18 11.32 -24.30 -11.07
CA ASP A 18 11.21 -25.71 -10.71
C ASP A 18 12.25 -26.58 -11.44
N ILE A 19 12.63 -26.21 -12.67
CA ILE A 19 13.73 -26.87 -13.42
C ILE A 19 15.07 -26.72 -12.68
N LEU A 20 15.26 -25.60 -11.97
CA LEU A 20 16.51 -25.20 -11.33
C LEU A 20 16.54 -25.53 -9.82
N ARG A 21 15.38 -25.82 -9.22
CA ARG A 21 15.23 -25.99 -7.76
C ARG A 21 16.04 -27.20 -7.26
N GLY A 22 16.79 -27.00 -6.18
CA GLY A 22 17.61 -28.03 -5.53
C GLY A 22 19.06 -28.11 -6.04
N ARG A 23 19.41 -27.35 -7.07
CA ARG A 23 20.80 -27.21 -7.58
C ARG A 23 21.50 -25.96 -7.09
N MET A 24 20.74 -24.92 -6.83
CA MET A 24 21.22 -23.58 -6.48
C MET A 24 20.26 -22.89 -5.51
N ASP A 25 20.76 -21.84 -4.84
CA ASP A 25 19.93 -21.01 -3.97
C ASP A 25 18.99 -20.09 -4.77
N ALA A 26 18.02 -19.47 -4.07
CA ALA A 26 17.03 -18.57 -4.67
C ALA A 26 17.64 -17.41 -5.45
N SER A 27 18.74 -16.85 -4.96
CA SER A 27 19.41 -15.72 -5.61
C SER A 27 19.98 -16.12 -6.97
N GLN A 28 20.56 -17.32 -7.06
CA GLN A 28 21.24 -17.80 -8.26
C GLN A 28 20.26 -18.14 -9.37
N TYR A 29 19.17 -18.87 -9.08
CA TYR A 29 18.23 -19.19 -10.16
C TYR A 29 17.37 -17.99 -10.57
N ARG A 30 17.18 -16.98 -9.69
CA ARG A 30 16.60 -15.69 -10.10
C ARG A 30 17.43 -15.05 -11.22
N ASP A 31 18.75 -15.00 -11.07
CA ASP A 31 19.62 -14.34 -12.04
C ASP A 31 19.60 -15.08 -13.39
N VAL A 32 19.61 -16.42 -13.36
CA VAL A 32 19.45 -17.29 -14.55
C VAL A 32 18.10 -17.05 -15.25
N ILE A 33 16.99 -17.05 -14.50
CA ILE A 33 15.65 -16.81 -15.08
C ILE A 33 15.55 -15.39 -15.66
N SER A 34 16.14 -14.40 -14.98
CA SER A 34 16.16 -13.01 -15.44
C SER A 34 16.91 -12.87 -16.76
N ALA A 35 18.07 -13.51 -16.88
CA ALA A 35 18.85 -13.52 -18.12
C ALA A 35 18.09 -14.18 -19.28
N MET A 36 17.48 -15.35 -19.05
CA MET A 36 16.66 -16.04 -20.07
C MET A 36 15.46 -15.19 -20.49
N LEU A 37 14.79 -14.56 -19.52
CA LEU A 37 13.66 -13.68 -19.78
C LEU A 37 14.07 -12.50 -20.65
N VAL A 38 15.20 -11.85 -20.37
CA VAL A 38 15.69 -10.73 -21.18
C VAL A 38 16.01 -11.19 -22.58
N LEU A 39 16.80 -12.26 -22.76
CA LEU A 39 17.13 -12.81 -24.09
C LEU A 39 15.87 -13.11 -24.91
N LYS A 40 14.86 -13.76 -24.29
CA LYS A 40 13.59 -14.05 -24.96
C LYS A 40 12.84 -12.77 -25.29
N ARG A 41 12.65 -11.87 -24.32
CA ARG A 41 11.86 -10.65 -24.47
C ARG A 41 12.45 -9.71 -25.51
N VAL A 42 13.77 -9.49 -25.53
CA VAL A 42 14.40 -8.61 -26.53
C VAL A 42 14.42 -9.24 -27.91
N SER A 43 14.42 -10.56 -28.01
CA SER A 43 14.30 -11.24 -29.32
C SER A 43 12.91 -11.08 -29.93
N ASP A 44 11.88 -11.21 -29.10
CA ASP A 44 10.48 -11.03 -29.50
C ASP A 44 10.15 -9.55 -29.73
N GLN A 45 10.45 -8.72 -28.74
CA GLN A 45 10.17 -7.30 -28.69
C GLN A 45 11.44 -6.51 -28.34
N PRO A 46 12.31 -6.19 -29.33
CA PRO A 46 13.61 -5.55 -29.10
C PRO A 46 13.56 -4.22 -28.33
N GLY A 47 12.44 -3.47 -28.46
CA GLY A 47 12.29 -2.16 -27.85
C GLY A 47 13.40 -1.20 -28.28
N ILE A 48 14.12 -0.64 -27.32
CA ILE A 48 15.25 0.28 -27.56
C ILE A 48 16.59 -0.44 -27.77
N LEU A 49 16.66 -1.74 -27.50
CA LEU A 49 17.92 -2.48 -27.47
C LEU A 49 18.31 -2.95 -28.88
N ARG A 50 19.61 -2.88 -29.15
CA ARG A 50 20.23 -3.46 -30.34
C ARG A 50 20.46 -4.94 -30.07
N VAL A 51 19.74 -5.81 -30.77
CA VAL A 51 19.84 -7.27 -30.61
C VAL A 51 20.72 -7.83 -31.74
N PRO A 52 21.99 -8.19 -31.47
CA PRO A 52 22.86 -8.80 -32.46
C PRO A 52 22.37 -10.20 -32.82
N ASP A 53 22.76 -10.69 -34.00
CA ASP A 53 22.23 -11.95 -34.53
C ASP A 53 22.46 -13.13 -33.58
N ARG A 54 23.63 -13.23 -32.92
CA ARG A 54 23.89 -14.33 -31.96
C ARG A 54 23.05 -14.25 -30.69
N ALA A 55 22.54 -13.06 -30.34
CA ALA A 55 21.65 -12.89 -29.20
C ALA A 55 20.18 -13.13 -29.53
N ARG A 56 19.83 -13.35 -30.81
CA ARG A 56 18.46 -13.67 -31.21
C ARG A 56 18.08 -15.06 -30.74
N TRP A 57 16.87 -15.20 -30.19
CA TRP A 57 16.35 -16.45 -29.67
C TRP A 57 16.39 -17.60 -30.68
N SER A 58 16.16 -17.31 -31.97
CA SER A 58 16.26 -18.32 -33.03
C SER A 58 17.65 -18.95 -33.13
N GLN A 59 18.72 -18.20 -32.87
CA GLN A 59 20.10 -18.72 -32.84
C GLN A 59 20.39 -19.51 -31.56
N ILE A 60 19.72 -19.17 -30.46
CA ILE A 60 19.83 -19.88 -29.18
C ILE A 60 19.15 -21.25 -29.27
N VAL A 61 18.00 -21.33 -29.93
CA VAL A 61 17.25 -22.59 -30.13
C VAL A 61 17.94 -23.50 -31.15
N ASP A 62 18.56 -22.94 -32.19
CA ASP A 62 19.27 -23.67 -33.25
C ASP A 62 20.72 -24.04 -32.85
N TYR A 63 20.90 -24.54 -31.62
CA TYR A 63 22.21 -24.86 -31.05
C TYR A 63 22.76 -26.24 -31.47
N GLU A 64 22.23 -26.87 -32.53
CA GLU A 64 22.62 -28.22 -32.92
C GLU A 64 24.15 -28.39 -33.03
N GLY A 65 24.70 -29.36 -32.27
CA GLY A 65 26.13 -29.64 -32.21
C GLY A 65 26.98 -28.71 -31.32
N LYS A 66 26.38 -27.73 -30.62
CA LYS A 66 27.07 -26.79 -29.70
C LYS A 66 26.75 -27.07 -28.23
N ALA A 67 27.60 -26.56 -27.33
CA ALA A 67 27.34 -26.54 -25.89
C ALA A 67 26.33 -25.42 -25.57
N PRO A 68 25.12 -25.71 -25.01
CA PRO A 68 24.08 -24.72 -24.78
C PRO A 68 24.51 -23.56 -23.87
N GLY A 69 25.33 -23.85 -22.84
CA GLY A 69 25.79 -22.85 -21.87
C GLY A 69 26.66 -21.80 -22.55
N ARG A 70 27.68 -22.23 -23.31
CA ARG A 70 28.48 -21.35 -24.18
C ARG A 70 27.62 -20.46 -25.09
N VAL A 71 26.62 -21.02 -25.78
CA VAL A 71 25.76 -20.24 -26.69
C VAL A 71 25.02 -19.13 -25.94
N LEU A 72 24.45 -19.44 -24.77
CA LEU A 72 23.76 -18.46 -23.94
C LEU A 72 24.71 -17.39 -23.37
N ASN A 73 25.90 -17.80 -22.92
CA ASN A 73 26.93 -16.89 -22.43
C ASN A 73 27.40 -15.92 -23.53
N GLU A 74 27.66 -16.42 -24.74
CA GLU A 74 28.04 -15.61 -25.91
C GLU A 74 26.90 -14.65 -26.32
N ALA A 75 25.66 -15.11 -26.28
CA ALA A 75 24.47 -14.29 -26.57
C ALA A 75 24.33 -13.12 -25.58
N LEU A 76 24.44 -13.38 -24.28
CA LEU A 76 24.40 -12.33 -23.25
C LEU A 76 25.54 -11.33 -23.43
N TRP A 77 26.75 -11.82 -23.66
CA TRP A 77 27.91 -10.96 -23.86
C TRP A 77 27.74 -10.04 -25.07
N GLU A 78 27.31 -10.55 -26.22
CA GLU A 78 27.08 -9.71 -27.39
C GLU A 78 25.95 -8.71 -27.19
N LEU A 79 24.87 -9.11 -26.50
CA LEU A 79 23.77 -8.22 -26.16
C LEU A 79 24.25 -7.08 -25.25
N GLU A 80 25.07 -7.38 -24.25
CA GLU A 80 25.65 -6.38 -23.35
C GLU A 80 26.58 -5.41 -24.08
N GLN A 81 27.52 -5.92 -24.89
CA GLN A 81 28.45 -5.08 -25.66
C GLN A 81 27.74 -4.18 -26.67
N SER A 82 26.60 -4.63 -27.20
CA SER A 82 25.79 -3.84 -28.13
C SER A 82 24.98 -2.74 -27.44
N ASN A 83 24.81 -2.82 -26.11
CA ASN A 83 23.96 -1.94 -25.30
C ASN A 83 24.62 -1.51 -23.97
N PRO A 84 25.85 -0.95 -23.98
CA PRO A 84 26.62 -0.69 -22.77
C PRO A 84 25.97 0.34 -21.83
N GLU A 85 25.15 1.26 -22.35
CA GLU A 85 24.45 2.27 -21.55
C GLU A 85 23.37 1.66 -20.65
N VAL A 86 22.82 0.50 -21.02
CA VAL A 86 21.69 -0.14 -20.33
C VAL A 86 22.12 -1.42 -19.62
N LEU A 87 22.98 -2.23 -20.25
CA LEU A 87 23.25 -3.61 -19.85
C LEU A 87 24.66 -3.84 -19.30
N LYS A 88 25.56 -2.84 -19.30
CA LYS A 88 26.93 -3.03 -18.81
C LYS A 88 26.95 -3.51 -17.36
N GLY A 89 27.61 -4.63 -17.12
CA GLY A 89 27.75 -5.28 -15.82
C GLY A 89 26.49 -6.01 -15.34
N VAL A 90 25.40 -6.00 -16.11
CA VAL A 90 24.11 -6.54 -15.65
C VAL A 90 24.14 -8.06 -15.51
N PHE A 91 24.88 -8.75 -16.39
CA PHE A 91 24.92 -10.21 -16.44
C PHE A 91 26.18 -10.85 -15.85
N GLU A 92 27.05 -10.08 -15.17
CA GLU A 92 28.33 -10.59 -14.62
C GLU A 92 28.17 -11.76 -13.65
N ALA A 93 27.04 -11.85 -12.95
CA ALA A 93 26.74 -12.92 -12.01
C ALA A 93 26.22 -14.21 -12.68
N VAL A 94 25.94 -14.18 -13.99
CA VAL A 94 25.34 -15.30 -14.73
C VAL A 94 26.40 -15.99 -15.57
N ASP A 95 26.60 -17.28 -15.29
CA ASP A 95 27.38 -18.18 -16.13
C ASP A 95 26.62 -19.49 -16.32
N PHE A 96 26.14 -19.73 -17.54
CA PHE A 96 25.35 -20.92 -17.86
C PHE A 96 26.18 -22.21 -17.97
N ASP A 97 27.51 -22.13 -18.13
CA ASP A 97 28.38 -23.32 -18.12
C ASP A 97 28.65 -23.81 -16.68
N VAL A 98 28.42 -22.94 -15.70
CA VAL A 98 28.67 -23.22 -14.29
C VAL A 98 27.35 -23.62 -13.61
N ARG A 99 27.33 -24.83 -13.02
CA ARG A 99 26.24 -25.38 -12.17
C ARG A 99 24.97 -25.86 -12.88
N LEU A 100 24.85 -25.74 -14.19
CA LEU A 100 23.73 -26.32 -14.97
C LEU A 100 24.21 -27.41 -15.93
N SER A 101 23.49 -28.52 -15.96
CA SER A 101 23.73 -29.59 -16.93
C SER A 101 23.17 -29.22 -18.31
N PRO A 102 23.70 -29.77 -19.40
CA PRO A 102 23.14 -29.58 -20.74
C PRO A 102 21.66 -29.95 -20.85
N ALA A 103 21.19 -30.91 -20.04
CA ALA A 103 19.78 -31.32 -20.02
C ALA A 103 18.88 -30.24 -19.39
N GLU A 104 19.32 -29.63 -18.29
CA GLU A 104 18.61 -28.53 -17.62
C GLU A 104 18.58 -27.29 -18.51
N LEU A 105 19.70 -26.94 -19.16
CA LEU A 105 19.75 -25.83 -20.12
C LEU A 105 18.80 -26.06 -21.31
N LYS A 106 18.77 -27.29 -21.86
CA LYS A 106 17.82 -27.66 -22.92
C LYS A 106 16.37 -27.55 -22.45
N ALA A 107 16.09 -27.99 -21.22
CA ALA A 107 14.75 -27.86 -20.64
C ALA A 107 14.36 -26.40 -20.46
N LEU A 108 15.28 -25.55 -20.00
CA LEU A 108 15.05 -24.11 -19.80
C LEU A 108 14.83 -23.38 -21.12
N VAL A 109 15.67 -23.62 -22.13
CA VAL A 109 15.49 -23.08 -23.48
C VAL A 109 14.15 -23.53 -24.06
N GLY A 110 13.84 -24.84 -24.01
CA GLY A 110 12.58 -25.38 -24.52
C GLY A 110 11.34 -24.90 -23.74
N HIS A 111 11.51 -24.49 -22.48
CA HIS A 111 10.46 -23.87 -21.68
C HIS A 111 10.16 -22.45 -22.14
N PHE A 112 11.19 -21.59 -22.23
CA PHE A 112 11.04 -20.20 -22.68
C PHE A 112 10.64 -20.07 -24.15
N ASP A 113 11.04 -21.02 -25.01
CA ASP A 113 10.69 -21.03 -26.43
C ASP A 113 9.17 -21.06 -26.68
N ARG A 114 8.43 -21.71 -25.79
CA ARG A 114 6.96 -21.85 -25.86
C ARG A 114 6.22 -20.60 -25.37
N ILE A 115 6.92 -19.62 -24.82
CA ILE A 115 6.33 -18.43 -24.22
C ILE A 115 6.52 -17.26 -25.20
N PRO A 116 5.49 -16.87 -25.96
CA PRO A 116 5.57 -15.67 -26.75
C PRO A 116 5.54 -14.45 -25.82
N LEU A 117 6.53 -13.57 -25.99
CA LEU A 117 6.70 -12.34 -25.22
C LEU A 117 6.61 -11.11 -26.11
N ASN A 118 5.92 -11.16 -27.25
CA ASN A 118 5.59 -9.95 -28.02
C ASN A 118 4.40 -9.24 -27.39
N ASP A 119 4.32 -7.91 -27.53
CA ASP A 119 3.21 -7.14 -26.96
C ASP A 119 1.83 -7.58 -27.49
N GLY A 120 1.77 -8.11 -28.72
CA GLY A 120 0.54 -8.64 -29.31
C GLY A 120 0.04 -9.96 -28.70
N ASP A 121 0.91 -10.69 -27.97
CA ASP A 121 0.57 -11.95 -27.30
C ASP A 121 0.23 -11.76 -25.81
N LEU A 122 0.49 -10.56 -25.27
CA LEU A 122 0.33 -10.22 -23.86
C LEU A 122 -0.99 -9.50 -23.60
N GLU A 123 -1.53 -9.65 -22.40
CA GLU A 123 -2.77 -8.99 -22.00
C GLU A 123 -2.63 -7.45 -21.98
N PHE A 124 -1.46 -6.98 -21.55
CA PHE A 124 -1.09 -5.57 -21.46
C PHE A 124 0.41 -5.39 -21.78
N GLY A 125 0.83 -4.19 -22.20
CA GLY A 125 2.24 -3.90 -22.51
C GLY A 125 3.20 -4.05 -21.32
N ASP A 126 2.71 -3.88 -20.08
CA ASP A 126 3.47 -4.02 -18.84
C ASP A 126 3.38 -5.43 -18.23
N THR A 127 2.77 -6.41 -18.93
CA THR A 127 2.53 -7.77 -18.39
C THR A 127 3.84 -8.46 -17.98
N VAL A 128 4.90 -8.31 -18.77
CA VAL A 128 6.22 -8.92 -18.45
C VAL A 128 6.81 -8.31 -17.19
N GLY A 129 6.85 -6.98 -17.09
CA GLY A 129 7.34 -6.28 -15.90
C GLY A 129 6.54 -6.64 -14.64
N ARG A 130 5.20 -6.65 -14.72
CA ARG A 130 4.33 -7.08 -13.60
C ARG A 130 4.60 -8.53 -13.18
N ALA A 131 4.78 -9.45 -14.13
CA ALA A 131 5.11 -10.85 -13.81
C ALA A 131 6.51 -10.96 -13.17
N TYR A 132 7.47 -10.14 -13.62
CA TYR A 132 8.79 -10.06 -13.01
C TYR A 132 8.74 -9.51 -11.57
N ASP A 133 7.90 -8.50 -11.28
CA ASP A 133 7.69 -8.04 -9.89
C ASP A 133 7.18 -9.16 -8.97
N HIS A 134 6.33 -10.07 -9.49
CA HIS A 134 5.82 -11.21 -8.72
C HIS A 134 6.92 -12.23 -8.44
N LEU A 135 7.77 -12.47 -9.43
CA LEU A 135 8.96 -13.32 -9.30
C LEU A 135 9.90 -12.76 -8.21
N LEU A 136 10.23 -11.46 -8.28
CA LEU A 136 11.09 -10.80 -7.29
C LEU A 136 10.50 -10.84 -5.88
N GLY A 137 9.19 -10.61 -5.74
CA GLY A 137 8.50 -10.67 -4.44
C GLY A 137 8.55 -12.08 -3.82
N ALA A 138 8.31 -13.12 -4.62
CA ALA A 138 8.39 -14.50 -4.13
C ALA A 138 9.80 -14.90 -3.72
N PHE A 139 10.84 -14.35 -4.38
CA PHE A 139 12.22 -14.57 -3.96
C PHE A 139 12.53 -13.92 -2.62
N ALA A 140 12.12 -12.67 -2.44
CA ALA A 140 12.26 -11.99 -1.15
C ALA A 140 11.60 -12.76 0.00
N ASP A 141 10.42 -13.36 -0.24
CA ASP A 141 9.73 -14.19 0.75
C ASP A 141 10.47 -15.51 1.03
N SER A 142 11.10 -16.12 0.02
CA SER A 142 11.79 -17.41 0.14
C SER A 142 13.19 -17.32 0.77
N GLU A 143 13.87 -16.18 0.63
CA GLU A 143 15.29 -16.04 0.99
C GLU A 143 15.56 -15.87 2.49
N GLY A 144 14.56 -15.59 3.33
CA GLY A 144 14.71 -15.57 4.80
C GLY A 144 15.97 -14.84 5.29
N LYS A 145 15.90 -13.51 5.39
CA LYS A 145 16.98 -12.54 5.65
C LYS A 145 18.32 -13.05 6.24
N ARG A 146 19.40 -12.64 5.57
CA ARG A 146 20.68 -12.23 6.18
C ARG A 146 20.96 -10.79 5.70
N GLY A 147 21.05 -9.79 6.59
CA GLY A 147 21.73 -8.52 6.24
C GLY A 147 20.98 -7.18 6.20
N GLY A 148 19.86 -6.97 6.89
CA GLY A 148 19.33 -5.60 7.11
C GLY A 148 18.69 -4.88 5.90
N GLU A 149 18.88 -5.38 4.68
CA GLU A 149 18.17 -4.97 3.48
C GLU A 149 16.75 -5.55 3.50
N PHE A 150 15.74 -4.68 3.45
CA PHE A 150 14.33 -5.07 3.57
C PHE A 150 13.60 -4.79 2.27
N PHE A 151 13.03 -5.84 1.67
CA PHE A 151 12.08 -5.66 0.57
C PHE A 151 10.90 -4.81 1.06
N THR A 152 10.72 -3.65 0.44
CA THR A 152 9.65 -2.72 0.83
C THR A 152 8.31 -3.29 0.36
N PRO A 153 7.32 -3.52 1.25
CA PRO A 153 6.01 -4.01 0.84
C PRO A 153 5.37 -3.10 -0.21
N ARG A 154 4.74 -3.68 -1.24
CA ARG A 154 4.13 -2.93 -2.36
C ARG A 154 3.15 -1.84 -1.88
N SER A 155 2.40 -2.11 -0.82
CA SER A 155 1.45 -1.16 -0.27
C SER A 155 2.12 0.05 0.40
N VAL A 156 3.28 -0.14 1.04
CA VAL A 156 4.12 0.94 1.56
C VAL A 156 4.72 1.75 0.41
N VAL A 157 5.24 1.09 -0.63
CA VAL A 157 5.76 1.78 -1.82
C VAL A 157 4.67 2.65 -2.46
N ARG A 158 3.46 2.10 -2.63
CA ARG A 158 2.31 2.85 -3.16
C ARG A 158 1.96 4.04 -2.26
N LEU A 159 1.97 3.89 -0.94
CA LEU A 159 1.76 5.00 -0.01
C LEU A 159 2.80 6.10 -0.22
N MET A 160 4.09 5.77 -0.21
CA MET A 160 5.17 6.76 -0.35
C MET A 160 5.10 7.51 -1.69
N VAL A 161 4.90 6.80 -2.80
CA VAL A 161 4.74 7.40 -4.13
C VAL A 161 3.56 8.37 -4.16
N ARG A 162 2.44 8.03 -3.50
CA ARG A 162 1.26 8.90 -3.44
C ARG A 162 1.44 10.13 -2.54
N LEU A 163 2.24 10.02 -1.48
CA LEU A 163 2.61 11.16 -0.61
C LEU A 163 3.49 12.15 -1.38
N VAL A 164 4.50 11.65 -2.09
CA VAL A 164 5.48 12.45 -2.83
C VAL A 164 4.93 12.98 -4.16
N GLY A 165 3.99 12.26 -4.78
CA GLY A 165 3.22 12.72 -5.95
C GLY A 165 4.10 13.14 -7.14
N PRO A 166 4.85 12.20 -7.76
CA PRO A 166 5.63 12.51 -8.96
C PRO A 166 4.72 12.91 -10.13
N ARG A 167 5.21 13.83 -10.97
CA ARG A 167 4.52 14.33 -12.17
C ARG A 167 5.40 14.17 -13.39
N LYS A 168 4.78 14.09 -14.57
CA LYS A 168 5.46 14.14 -15.88
C LYS A 168 6.54 15.22 -15.93
N GLY A 169 7.71 14.86 -16.43
CA GLY A 169 8.88 15.72 -16.59
C GLY A 169 9.74 15.92 -15.33
N GLN A 170 9.36 15.31 -14.19
CA GLN A 170 10.13 15.39 -12.96
C GLN A 170 11.18 14.28 -12.86
N SER A 171 12.24 14.54 -12.11
CA SER A 171 13.23 13.52 -11.74
C SER A 171 12.88 12.87 -10.41
N VAL A 172 12.94 11.54 -10.34
CA VAL A 172 12.72 10.74 -9.12
C VAL A 172 14.00 10.00 -8.76
N TYR A 173 14.40 10.05 -7.49
CA TYR A 173 15.61 9.40 -7.00
C TYR A 173 15.32 8.44 -5.84
N ASP A 174 15.87 7.24 -5.91
CA ASP A 174 15.96 6.29 -4.80
C ASP A 174 17.43 6.02 -4.43
N PRO A 175 17.97 6.64 -3.36
CA PRO A 175 19.34 6.42 -2.90
C PRO A 175 19.63 5.01 -2.37
N PHE A 176 18.62 4.17 -2.13
CA PHE A 176 18.78 2.79 -1.68
C PHE A 176 17.81 1.92 -2.49
N ALA A 177 18.09 1.86 -3.81
CA ALA A 177 17.12 1.45 -4.81
C ALA A 177 16.63 0.02 -4.65
N GLY A 178 17.39 -0.87 -4.00
CA GLY A 178 17.05 -2.28 -3.92
C GLY A 178 16.80 -2.83 -5.32
N SER A 179 15.70 -3.56 -5.51
CA SER A 179 15.30 -4.08 -6.83
C SER A 179 14.61 -3.05 -7.75
N GLY A 180 14.68 -1.75 -7.44
CA GLY A 180 14.08 -0.66 -8.24
C GLY A 180 12.57 -0.52 -8.10
N GLY A 181 11.93 -1.23 -7.16
CA GLY A 181 10.47 -1.26 -7.01
C GLY A 181 9.82 0.10 -6.74
N MET A 182 10.48 1.01 -6.02
CA MET A 182 9.97 2.36 -5.81
C MET A 182 9.95 3.19 -7.11
N LEU A 183 11.02 3.08 -7.91
CA LEU A 183 11.15 3.78 -9.20
C LEU A 183 10.12 3.27 -10.21
N VAL A 184 9.94 1.94 -10.27
CA VAL A 184 8.88 1.30 -11.05
C VAL A 184 7.49 1.82 -10.66
N GLN A 185 7.19 1.87 -9.36
CA GLN A 185 5.89 2.34 -8.88
C GLN A 185 5.69 3.85 -9.14
N ALA A 186 6.75 4.65 -9.15
CA ALA A 186 6.68 6.06 -9.52
C ALA A 186 6.30 6.25 -11.00
N GLY A 187 6.89 5.46 -11.91
CA GLY A 187 6.51 5.41 -13.32
C GLY A 187 5.04 5.06 -13.51
N ARG A 188 4.60 3.94 -12.90
CA ARG A 188 3.19 3.51 -12.94
C ARG A 188 2.22 4.56 -12.40
N TYR A 189 2.59 5.26 -11.33
CA TYR A 189 1.74 6.31 -10.77
C TYR A 189 1.50 7.44 -11.78
N VAL A 190 2.49 7.82 -12.58
CA VAL A 190 2.33 8.84 -13.63
C VAL A 190 1.42 8.34 -14.74
N GLU A 191 1.55 7.07 -15.15
CA GLU A 191 0.66 6.41 -16.11
C GLU A 191 -0.80 6.43 -15.65
N GLU A 192 -1.04 6.08 -14.39
CA GLU A 192 -2.38 6.09 -13.77
C GLU A 192 -3.01 7.49 -13.71
N HIS A 193 -2.21 8.56 -13.85
CA HIS A 193 -2.64 9.96 -13.82
C HIS A 193 -2.56 10.65 -15.19
N GLY A 194 -2.46 9.87 -16.29
CA GLY A 194 -2.57 10.37 -17.66
C GLY A 194 -1.28 10.89 -18.28
N GLY A 195 -0.12 10.63 -17.66
CA GLY A 195 1.18 10.74 -18.31
C GLY A 195 1.64 9.39 -18.88
N GLU A 196 2.85 9.35 -19.45
CA GLU A 196 3.55 8.10 -19.74
C GLU A 196 4.63 7.88 -18.66
N GLY A 197 4.85 6.65 -18.21
CA GLY A 197 5.83 6.38 -17.14
C GLY A 197 7.25 6.77 -17.52
N ALA A 198 7.57 6.67 -18.82
CA ALA A 198 8.81 7.13 -19.45
C ALA A 198 8.99 8.66 -19.42
N ASP A 199 7.97 9.43 -19.03
CA ASP A 199 8.09 10.87 -18.85
C ASP A 199 8.82 11.26 -17.53
N LEU A 200 9.23 10.29 -16.71
CA LEU A 200 10.05 10.52 -15.52
C LEU A 200 11.51 10.19 -15.81
N ALA A 201 12.40 11.06 -15.33
CA ALA A 201 13.83 10.74 -15.26
C ALA A 201 14.11 10.00 -13.94
N LEU A 202 14.36 8.70 -14.01
CA LEU A 202 14.47 7.82 -12.83
C LEU A 202 15.94 7.59 -12.44
N PHE A 203 16.28 7.80 -11.18
CA PHE A 203 17.64 7.65 -10.67
C PHE A 203 17.65 6.71 -9.49
N GLY A 204 18.63 5.82 -9.42
CA GLY A 204 18.80 4.89 -8.31
C GLY A 204 20.26 4.73 -7.92
N GLN A 205 20.52 4.38 -6.67
CA GLN A 205 21.82 3.87 -6.24
C GLN A 205 21.64 2.65 -5.35
N GLU A 206 22.46 1.63 -5.58
CA GLU A 206 22.40 0.37 -4.83
C GLU A 206 23.82 -0.16 -4.58
N MET A 207 24.13 -0.50 -3.34
CA MET A 207 25.47 -0.94 -2.96
C MET A 207 25.73 -2.38 -3.44
N ASN A 208 24.73 -3.26 -3.34
CA ASN A 208 24.87 -4.64 -3.76
C ASN A 208 24.82 -4.76 -5.30
N ALA A 209 25.92 -5.20 -5.92
CA ALA A 209 26.01 -5.29 -7.38
C ALA A 209 24.94 -6.17 -8.02
N ALA A 210 24.59 -7.32 -7.43
CA ALA A 210 23.55 -8.21 -7.96
C ALA A 210 22.15 -7.59 -7.85
N THR A 211 21.87 -6.92 -6.74
CA THR A 211 20.61 -6.18 -6.54
C THR A 211 20.53 -4.96 -7.48
N CYS A 212 21.66 -4.28 -7.72
CA CYS A 212 21.77 -3.18 -8.69
C CYS A 212 21.44 -3.66 -10.11
N SER A 213 21.98 -4.80 -10.54
CA SER A 213 21.64 -5.44 -11.82
C SER A 213 20.16 -5.81 -11.88
N THR A 214 19.60 -6.34 -10.78
CA THR A 214 18.16 -6.64 -10.67
C THR A 214 17.30 -5.38 -10.86
N ALA A 215 17.69 -4.24 -10.28
CA ALA A 215 16.97 -2.98 -10.44
C ALA A 215 16.97 -2.49 -11.90
N ARG A 216 18.12 -2.56 -12.57
CA ARG A 216 18.25 -2.18 -13.99
C ARG A 216 17.38 -3.06 -14.88
N LEU A 217 17.40 -4.38 -14.67
CA LEU A 217 16.54 -5.31 -15.39
C LEU A 217 15.07 -5.06 -15.11
N ASN A 218 14.71 -4.77 -13.86
CA ASN A 218 13.34 -4.47 -13.50
C ASN A 218 12.84 -3.23 -14.24
N LEU A 219 13.59 -2.12 -14.20
CA LEU A 219 13.22 -0.91 -14.95
C LEU A 219 13.09 -1.16 -16.46
N LEU A 220 14.03 -1.92 -17.04
CA LEU A 220 14.01 -2.29 -18.46
C LEU A 220 12.74 -3.10 -18.83
N LEU A 221 12.40 -4.12 -18.04
CA LEU A 221 11.25 -5.00 -18.31
C LEU A 221 9.89 -4.29 -18.15
N HIS A 222 9.86 -3.13 -17.49
CA HIS A 222 8.69 -2.25 -17.43
C HIS A 222 8.73 -1.12 -18.47
N GLY A 223 9.74 -1.10 -19.36
CA GLY A 223 9.87 -0.08 -20.40
C GLY A 223 10.34 1.29 -19.88
N LEU A 224 10.82 1.37 -18.64
CA LEU A 224 11.28 2.62 -18.01
C LEU A 224 12.74 2.90 -18.39
N THR A 225 12.90 3.41 -19.61
CA THR A 225 14.20 3.52 -20.30
C THR A 225 14.97 4.81 -20.03
N ASP A 226 14.31 5.90 -19.65
CA ASP A 226 14.98 7.11 -19.11
C ASP A 226 15.33 6.90 -17.63
N SER A 227 16.22 5.94 -17.38
CA SER A 227 16.62 5.55 -16.03
C SER A 227 18.12 5.35 -15.88
N SER A 228 18.65 5.66 -14.69
CA SER A 228 20.06 5.53 -14.33
C SER A 228 20.19 4.98 -12.91
N VAL A 229 20.52 3.70 -12.79
CA VAL A 229 20.83 3.05 -11.50
C VAL A 229 22.33 2.80 -11.43
N LEU A 230 23.01 3.38 -10.44
CA LEU A 230 24.45 3.25 -10.24
C LEU A 230 24.76 2.30 -9.08
N CYS A 231 25.83 1.52 -9.18
CA CYS A 231 26.18 0.54 -8.15
C CYS A 231 27.28 1.09 -7.23
N GLY A 232 27.00 1.24 -5.94
CA GLY A 232 27.93 1.79 -4.94
C GLY A 232 27.24 2.26 -3.65
N ASP A 233 28.01 2.49 -2.59
CA ASP A 233 27.49 2.93 -1.29
C ASP A 233 27.08 4.42 -1.30
N THR A 234 25.81 4.70 -1.05
CA THR A 234 25.24 6.05 -1.08
C THR A 234 25.76 6.98 0.03
N LEU A 235 25.99 6.44 1.23
CA LEU A 235 26.44 7.23 2.36
C LEU A 235 27.89 7.63 2.19
N THR A 236 28.78 6.73 1.79
CA THR A 236 30.21 7.06 1.63
C THR A 236 30.51 7.70 0.26
N ASP A 237 29.93 7.17 -0.82
CA ASP A 237 30.22 7.57 -2.21
C ASP A 237 28.94 7.74 -3.07
N PRO A 238 28.18 8.83 -2.89
CA PRO A 238 27.05 9.14 -3.77
C PRO A 238 27.51 9.39 -5.22
N LEU A 239 26.98 8.61 -6.17
CA LEU A 239 27.49 8.59 -7.53
C LEU A 239 26.76 9.57 -8.47
N HIS A 240 25.54 9.97 -8.13
CA HIS A 240 24.76 10.93 -8.92
C HIS A 240 25.25 12.35 -8.71
N SER A 241 26.24 12.75 -9.50
CA SER A 241 26.85 14.08 -9.47
C SER A 241 26.64 14.85 -10.77
N LEU A 242 26.74 16.16 -10.68
CA LEU A 242 26.84 17.09 -11.80
C LEU A 242 28.30 17.19 -12.23
N GLY A 243 28.56 17.61 -13.47
CA GLY A 243 29.93 17.73 -14.02
C GLY A 243 30.85 18.72 -13.26
N ASN A 244 30.32 19.49 -12.31
CA ASN A 244 31.05 20.39 -11.43
C ASN A 244 31.36 19.78 -10.04
N GLY A 245 31.18 18.48 -9.87
CA GLY A 245 31.45 17.75 -8.63
C GLY A 245 30.38 17.90 -7.55
N HIS A 246 29.33 18.69 -7.76
CA HIS A 246 28.21 18.79 -6.81
C HIS A 246 27.22 17.64 -7.02
N LEU A 247 26.55 17.21 -5.97
CA LEU A 247 25.51 16.20 -6.09
C LEU A 247 24.32 16.72 -6.91
N ARG A 248 23.78 15.84 -7.75
CA ARG A 248 22.54 16.09 -8.46
C ARG A 248 21.41 16.22 -7.45
N ARG A 249 20.49 17.14 -7.72
CA ARG A 249 19.27 17.34 -6.93
C ARG A 249 18.04 16.94 -7.72
N PHE A 250 17.07 16.38 -7.02
CA PHE A 250 15.89 15.74 -7.59
C PHE A 250 14.60 16.39 -7.10
N ASP A 251 13.57 16.38 -7.94
CA ASP A 251 12.23 16.86 -7.60
C ASP A 251 11.55 15.95 -6.58
N ARG A 252 11.83 14.64 -6.64
CA ARG A 252 11.19 13.61 -5.83
C ARG A 252 12.26 12.65 -5.32
N VAL A 253 12.25 12.36 -4.03
CA VAL A 253 13.13 11.33 -3.43
C VAL A 253 12.29 10.33 -2.65
N LEU A 254 12.44 9.04 -2.92
CA LEU A 254 11.64 7.97 -2.32
C LEU A 254 12.58 6.85 -1.92
N THR A 255 12.66 6.50 -0.64
CA THR A 255 13.64 5.47 -0.23
C THR A 255 13.32 4.76 1.09
N ASN A 256 13.76 3.51 1.18
CA ASN A 256 13.75 2.69 2.39
C ASN A 256 15.18 2.22 2.67
N PRO A 257 15.99 3.04 3.35
CA PRO A 257 17.37 2.69 3.63
C PRO A 257 17.46 1.48 4.59
N PRO A 258 18.55 0.71 4.57
CA PRO A 258 18.76 -0.34 5.56
C PRO A 258 18.79 0.27 6.97
N PHE A 259 18.10 -0.37 7.92
CA PHE A 259 18.00 0.17 9.27
C PHE A 259 19.25 -0.14 10.07
N SER A 260 19.63 0.81 10.93
CA SER A 260 20.65 0.60 11.95
C SER A 260 22.01 0.17 11.37
N MET A 261 22.44 0.82 10.28
CA MET A 261 23.78 0.65 9.73
C MET A 261 24.84 1.39 10.54
N ASN A 262 26.07 0.88 10.49
CA ASN A 262 27.26 1.65 10.86
C ASN A 262 27.76 2.40 9.63
N TYR A 263 28.57 3.44 9.84
CA TYR A 263 29.18 4.21 8.77
C TYR A 263 30.54 4.76 9.23
N SER A 264 31.30 5.35 8.32
CA SER A 264 32.61 5.96 8.59
C SER A 264 32.60 7.41 8.11
N GLU A 265 32.76 8.37 9.03
CA GLU A 265 32.81 9.80 8.66
C GLU A 265 33.99 10.10 7.74
N LYS A 266 35.11 9.39 7.95
CA LYS A 266 36.36 9.57 7.20
C LYS A 266 36.25 9.12 5.74
N GLU A 267 35.33 8.22 5.44
CA GLU A 267 35.11 7.68 4.10
C GLU A 267 34.07 8.52 3.31
N MET A 268 33.42 9.48 3.97
CA MET A 268 32.37 10.28 3.34
C MET A 268 32.95 11.31 2.37
N ARG A 269 32.72 11.12 1.08
CA ARG A 269 33.18 12.05 0.03
C ARG A 269 32.46 13.40 0.03
N HIS A 270 31.22 13.40 0.53
CA HIS A 270 30.34 14.57 0.57
C HIS A 270 29.89 14.89 2.01
N PRO A 271 30.82 15.29 2.91
CA PRO A 271 30.54 15.63 4.32
C PRO A 271 29.56 16.80 4.48
N GLU A 272 29.49 17.70 3.51
CA GLU A 272 28.61 18.87 3.51
C GLU A 272 27.12 18.52 3.57
N ARG A 273 26.74 17.27 3.27
CA ARG A 273 25.36 16.78 3.41
C ARG A 273 24.91 16.69 4.86
N MET A 274 25.82 16.52 5.82
CA MET A 274 25.52 16.36 7.24
C MET A 274 25.41 17.72 7.93
N LYS A 275 24.55 18.59 7.35
CA LYS A 275 24.33 19.99 7.75
C LYS A 275 24.00 20.13 9.23
N TYR A 276 23.26 19.18 9.81
CA TYR A 276 22.76 19.25 11.18
C TYR A 276 23.63 18.48 12.17
N GLY A 277 24.76 17.93 11.73
CA GLY A 277 25.69 17.18 12.56
C GLY A 277 25.72 15.68 12.25
N TRP A 278 26.42 14.94 13.10
CA TRP A 278 26.78 13.55 12.90
C TRP A 278 26.25 12.65 14.01
N THR A 279 25.75 11.46 13.66
CA THR A 279 25.41 10.45 14.67
C THR A 279 26.63 9.63 15.05
N PRO A 280 26.63 8.86 16.15
CA PRO A 280 27.73 7.93 16.42
C PRO A 280 27.97 6.95 15.26
N GLU A 281 29.22 6.83 14.79
CA GLU A 281 29.64 5.94 13.69
C GLU A 281 29.33 4.46 13.94
N ARG A 282 29.22 4.06 15.22
CA ARG A 282 28.97 2.69 15.68
C ARG A 282 27.65 2.56 16.43
N GLY A 283 27.13 1.33 16.45
CA GLY A 283 25.92 0.97 17.18
C GLY A 283 24.65 1.12 16.34
N GLY A 284 24.77 1.14 15.01
CA GLY A 284 23.64 1.15 14.10
C GLY A 284 22.83 2.44 14.15
N LYS A 285 23.50 3.59 13.98
CA LYS A 285 22.88 4.93 14.10
C LYS A 285 22.95 5.76 12.82
N ALA A 286 23.16 5.14 11.66
CA ALA A 286 23.17 5.85 10.38
C ALA A 286 21.79 6.35 9.91
N ASP A 287 20.69 6.02 10.62
CA ASP A 287 19.31 6.32 10.18
C ASP A 287 19.11 7.82 9.86
N LEU A 288 19.60 8.73 10.72
CA LEU A 288 19.52 10.18 10.47
C LEU A 288 20.54 10.67 9.43
N MET A 289 21.63 9.93 9.16
CA MET A 289 22.54 10.25 8.05
C MET A 289 21.83 10.03 6.70
N ASN A 290 21.02 8.96 6.60
CA ASN A 290 20.19 8.71 5.43
C ASN A 290 19.14 9.83 5.22
N VAL A 291 18.50 10.30 6.30
CA VAL A 291 17.56 11.44 6.25
C VAL A 291 18.25 12.70 5.75
N GLN A 292 19.45 13.01 6.27
CA GLN A 292 20.23 14.17 5.81
C GLN A 292 20.65 14.05 4.35
N HIS A 293 21.00 12.83 3.88
CA HIS A 293 21.28 12.58 2.47
C HIS A 293 20.07 12.90 1.57
N VAL A 294 18.86 12.47 1.98
CA VAL A 294 17.62 12.82 1.26
C VAL A 294 17.44 14.33 1.21
N LEU A 295 17.61 15.03 2.34
CA LEU A 295 17.47 16.50 2.39
C LEU A 295 18.48 17.24 1.49
N ALA A 296 19.71 16.74 1.39
CA ALA A 296 20.77 17.34 0.59
C ALA A 296 20.59 17.13 -0.93
N THR A 297 19.89 16.06 -1.31
CA THR A 297 19.63 15.70 -2.72
C THR A 297 18.26 16.18 -3.21
N LEU A 298 17.47 16.85 -2.37
CA LEU A 298 16.23 17.50 -2.80
C LEU A 298 16.50 18.84 -3.49
N ARG A 299 15.81 19.08 -4.61
CA ARG A 299 15.66 20.43 -5.19
C ARG A 299 14.93 21.35 -4.20
N PRO A 300 15.03 22.68 -4.36
CA PRO A 300 14.36 23.63 -3.45
C PRO A 300 12.86 23.37 -3.27
N GLU A 301 12.13 23.06 -4.35
CA GLU A 301 10.70 22.68 -4.31
C GLU A 301 10.46 21.16 -4.23
N GLY A 302 11.50 20.40 -3.92
CA GLY A 302 11.46 18.94 -3.90
C GLY A 302 10.63 18.38 -2.74
N VAL A 303 10.14 17.16 -2.90
CA VAL A 303 9.46 16.39 -1.84
C VAL A 303 10.13 15.03 -1.71
N GLY A 304 10.50 14.66 -0.49
CA GLY A 304 11.10 13.39 -0.15
C GLY A 304 10.18 12.57 0.75
N ALA A 305 10.17 11.25 0.62
CA ALA A 305 9.66 10.36 1.66
C ALA A 305 10.69 9.26 1.97
N VAL A 306 11.01 9.12 3.25
CA VAL A 306 11.99 8.16 3.74
C VAL A 306 11.41 7.30 4.85
N VAL A 307 11.55 5.99 4.72
CA VAL A 307 11.21 5.05 5.79
C VAL A 307 12.33 5.07 6.84
N THR A 308 11.96 5.18 8.12
CA THR A 308 12.92 5.14 9.24
C THR A 308 12.34 4.36 10.41
N PRO A 309 13.19 3.75 11.27
CA PRO A 309 12.71 3.18 12.52
C PRO A 309 12.26 4.29 13.49
N HIS A 310 11.27 4.01 14.34
CA HIS A 310 10.73 5.00 15.29
C HIS A 310 11.80 5.63 16.20
N GLY A 311 12.95 4.97 16.41
CA GLY A 311 14.04 5.51 17.22
C GLY A 311 14.52 6.90 16.80
N VAL A 312 14.46 7.26 15.51
CA VAL A 312 14.86 8.61 15.04
C VAL A 312 13.98 9.71 15.62
N LEU A 313 12.74 9.39 16.04
CA LEU A 313 11.76 10.34 16.52
C LEU A 313 12.06 10.82 17.95
N PHE A 314 12.76 10.04 18.76
CA PHE A 314 12.88 10.32 20.20
C PHE A 314 14.23 10.00 20.84
N ARG A 315 15.18 9.36 20.13
CA ARG A 315 16.53 9.12 20.69
C ARG A 315 17.23 10.46 21.02
N GLY A 316 17.97 10.46 22.14
CA GLY A 316 18.68 11.63 22.68
C GLY A 316 20.09 11.84 22.10
N GLY A 317 20.84 12.78 22.68
CA GLY A 317 22.22 13.11 22.26
C GLY A 317 22.27 13.74 20.87
N ALA A 318 23.29 13.41 20.07
CA ALA A 318 23.44 13.96 18.72
C ALA A 318 22.22 13.72 17.80
N GLU A 319 21.48 12.61 17.99
CA GLU A 319 20.24 12.37 17.23
C GLU A 319 19.14 13.40 17.57
N ALA A 320 19.13 13.94 18.80
CA ALA A 320 18.20 15.00 19.17
C ALA A 320 18.58 16.34 18.58
N GLU A 321 19.88 16.68 18.54
CA GLU A 321 20.39 17.92 17.92
C GLU A 321 20.10 17.94 16.41
N ILE A 322 20.36 16.83 15.72
CA ILE A 322 20.05 16.69 14.29
C ILE A 322 18.55 16.86 14.04
N ARG A 323 17.72 16.18 14.83
CA ARG A 323 16.26 16.23 14.71
C ARG A 323 15.74 17.64 14.95
N GLN A 324 16.22 18.31 15.99
CA GLN A 324 15.90 19.71 16.26
C GLN A 324 16.25 20.59 15.07
N GLY A 325 17.48 20.49 14.54
CA GLY A 325 17.91 21.29 13.39
C GLY A 325 17.07 21.07 12.13
N ILE A 326 16.65 19.84 11.84
CA ILE A 326 15.76 19.53 10.70
C ILE A 326 14.37 20.18 10.88
N VAL A 327 13.84 20.13 12.09
CA VAL A 327 12.51 20.69 12.44
C VAL A 327 12.54 22.21 12.40
N GLU A 328 13.57 22.83 12.98
CA GLU A 328 13.76 24.29 12.97
C GLU A 328 14.02 24.85 11.56
N ASP A 329 14.72 24.10 10.69
CA ASP A 329 14.88 24.45 9.27
C ASP A 329 13.59 24.28 8.45
N GLY A 330 12.48 23.85 9.08
CA GLY A 330 11.18 23.68 8.43
C GLY A 330 11.16 22.61 7.34
N ARG A 331 12.08 21.64 7.43
CA ARG A 331 12.30 20.62 6.38
C ARG A 331 11.51 19.34 6.60
N LEU A 332 10.97 19.13 7.80
CA LEU A 332 10.06 18.03 8.12
C LEU A 332 8.62 18.48 7.92
N GLU A 333 7.88 17.82 7.04
CA GLU A 333 6.47 18.15 6.78
C GLU A 333 5.52 17.23 7.53
N ALA A 334 5.81 15.92 7.54
CA ALA A 334 4.93 14.95 8.20
C ALA A 334 5.70 13.77 8.81
N VAL A 335 5.16 13.25 9.92
CA VAL A 335 5.57 12.01 10.57
C VAL A 335 4.41 11.04 10.53
N ILE A 336 4.55 9.95 9.77
CA ILE A 336 3.47 8.98 9.54
C ILE A 336 3.91 7.63 10.12
N GLY A 337 3.30 7.22 11.24
CA GLY A 337 3.53 5.91 11.85
C GLY A 337 2.78 4.82 11.09
N ILE A 338 3.46 3.72 10.77
CA ILE A 338 2.87 2.57 10.08
C ILE A 338 2.59 1.45 11.08
N GLY A 339 1.50 0.72 10.87
CA GLY A 339 1.14 -0.43 11.70
C GLY A 339 2.25 -1.47 11.86
N PRO A 340 2.25 -2.18 13.00
CA PRO A 340 3.25 -3.20 13.28
C PRO A 340 3.19 -4.33 12.26
N ASN A 341 4.30 -5.04 12.05
CA ASN A 341 4.38 -6.21 11.16
C ASN A 341 3.94 -5.97 9.71
N VAL A 342 4.01 -4.73 9.21
CA VAL A 342 3.83 -4.44 7.77
C VAL A 342 5.13 -4.73 7.00
N PHE A 343 6.27 -4.38 7.58
CA PHE A 343 7.58 -4.65 6.97
C PHE A 343 8.03 -6.08 7.25
N HIS A 344 8.35 -6.82 6.19
CA HIS A 344 8.82 -8.20 6.29
C HIS A 344 10.03 -8.29 7.21
N GLY A 345 10.12 -9.36 8.01
CA GLY A 345 11.31 -9.78 8.76
C GLY A 345 11.87 -8.76 9.77
N THR A 346 11.08 -7.82 10.25
CA THR A 346 11.43 -6.98 11.41
C THR A 346 10.18 -6.68 12.22
N ALA A 347 10.28 -6.79 13.55
CA ALA A 347 9.25 -6.32 14.47
C ALA A 347 9.44 -4.84 14.86
N ILE A 348 10.50 -4.19 14.33
CA ILE A 348 10.81 -2.79 14.63
C ILE A 348 9.70 -1.91 14.05
N PRO A 349 9.03 -1.09 14.90
CA PRO A 349 8.09 -0.09 14.42
C PRO A 349 8.78 0.90 13.48
N ALA A 350 8.18 1.11 12.31
CA ALA A 350 8.69 1.99 11.27
C ALA A 350 7.70 3.12 10.98
N CYS A 351 8.25 4.27 10.65
CA CYS A 351 7.51 5.45 10.24
C CYS A 351 8.05 5.98 8.91
N ILE A 352 7.24 6.78 8.24
CA ILE A 352 7.62 7.53 7.05
C ILE A 352 7.76 8.98 7.47
N LEU A 353 8.93 9.57 7.16
CA LEU A 353 9.13 11.01 7.25
C LEU A 353 8.91 11.60 5.86
N VAL A 354 8.01 12.57 5.76
CA VAL A 354 7.86 13.39 4.55
C VAL A 354 8.68 14.65 4.73
N LEU A 355 9.56 14.92 3.77
CA LEU A 355 10.59 15.94 3.82
C LEU A 355 10.42 16.92 2.67
N ARG A 356 10.72 18.19 2.91
CA ARG A 356 10.67 19.24 1.88
C ARG A 356 12.06 19.70 1.47
N GLY A 357 12.18 20.23 0.26
CA GLY A 357 13.28 21.09 -0.13
C GLY A 357 13.23 22.43 0.63
N THR A 358 14.19 23.31 0.38
CA THR A 358 14.31 24.60 1.09
C THR A 358 13.13 25.55 0.88
N ASP A 359 12.45 25.46 -0.27
CA ASP A 359 11.34 26.32 -0.67
C ASP A 359 10.03 25.54 -0.89
N GLY A 360 10.02 24.24 -0.57
CA GLY A 360 8.96 23.32 -0.94
C GLY A 360 7.76 23.30 -0.01
N THR A 361 7.83 23.93 1.17
CA THR A 361 6.75 23.92 2.17
C THR A 361 5.67 24.95 1.82
N PRO A 362 4.40 24.53 1.62
CA PRO A 362 3.27 25.43 1.37
C PRO A 362 3.14 26.50 2.46
N ALA A 363 2.76 27.72 2.07
CA ALA A 363 2.77 28.87 2.97
C ALA A 363 1.88 28.70 4.22
N ASP A 364 0.74 28.03 4.06
CA ASP A 364 -0.23 27.69 5.09
C ASP A 364 0.19 26.53 6.01
N GLN A 365 1.28 25.84 5.68
CA GLN A 365 1.82 24.70 6.42
C GLN A 365 3.17 25.01 7.09
N ARG A 366 3.74 26.20 6.83
CA ARG A 366 5.01 26.62 7.43
C ARG A 366 4.89 26.74 8.94
N GLY A 367 5.92 26.28 9.65
CA GLY A 367 5.91 26.30 11.11
C GLY A 367 5.01 25.22 11.74
N GLN A 368 4.64 24.20 10.97
CA GLN A 368 3.82 23.08 11.44
C GLN A 368 4.34 21.75 10.89
N VAL A 369 4.01 20.66 11.60
CA VAL A 369 4.26 19.27 11.18
C VAL A 369 2.99 18.47 11.35
N LEU A 370 2.61 17.71 10.32
CA LEU A 370 1.48 16.78 10.42
C LEU A 370 1.94 15.45 11.04
N PHE A 371 1.32 15.06 12.15
CA PHE A 371 1.48 13.72 12.72
C PHE A 371 0.31 12.84 12.31
N VAL A 372 0.61 11.65 11.78
CA VAL A 372 -0.39 10.62 11.44
C VAL A 372 -0.05 9.33 12.16
N ASN A 373 -0.99 8.84 12.97
CA ASN A 373 -0.88 7.56 13.65
C ASN A 373 -1.69 6.49 12.90
N ALA A 374 -1.07 5.84 11.92
CA ALA A 374 -1.69 4.76 11.15
C ALA A 374 -1.38 3.38 11.73
N GLU A 375 -1.07 3.27 13.04
CA GLU A 375 -0.73 2.00 13.68
C GLU A 375 -1.86 0.96 13.59
N ARG A 376 -3.12 1.43 13.57
CA ARG A 376 -4.34 0.62 13.48
C ARG A 376 -4.89 0.49 12.06
N GLU A 377 -4.30 1.19 11.10
CA GLU A 377 -4.76 1.17 9.71
C GLU A 377 -4.15 0.01 8.94
N VAL A 378 -4.28 -1.20 9.48
CA VAL A 378 -3.76 -2.42 8.88
C VAL A 378 -4.76 -3.55 9.01
N VAL A 379 -4.75 -4.44 8.02
CA VAL A 379 -5.47 -5.71 8.09
C VAL A 379 -4.52 -6.81 8.53
N THR A 380 -4.89 -7.51 9.59
CA THR A 380 -4.11 -8.63 10.13
C THR A 380 -4.09 -9.78 9.12
N GLY A 381 -2.90 -10.12 8.64
CA GLY A 381 -2.67 -11.31 7.81
C GLY A 381 -2.08 -12.46 8.63
N ARG A 382 -1.85 -13.61 7.97
CA ARG A 382 -1.35 -14.82 8.64
C ARG A 382 0.07 -14.66 9.19
N SER A 383 0.96 -14.03 8.42
CA SER A 383 2.38 -13.83 8.78
C SER A 383 2.79 -12.36 8.84
N GLN A 384 2.05 -11.48 8.18
CA GLN A 384 2.30 -10.04 8.10
C GLN A 384 0.98 -9.28 8.04
N ASN A 385 0.97 -8.08 8.58
CA ASN A 385 -0.10 -7.12 8.42
C ASN A 385 -0.01 -6.44 7.05
N ARG A 386 -1.13 -5.98 6.51
CA ARG A 386 -1.18 -5.35 5.19
C ARG A 386 -1.89 -4.01 5.26
N LEU A 387 -1.30 -3.00 4.62
CA LEU A 387 -2.00 -1.78 4.25
C LEU A 387 -2.88 -2.08 3.03
N GLU A 388 -4.20 -2.05 3.20
CA GLU A 388 -5.14 -2.16 2.09
C GLU A 388 -5.30 -0.81 1.37
N PRO A 389 -5.85 -0.78 0.14
CA PRO A 389 -6.05 0.47 -0.59
C PRO A 389 -6.79 1.54 0.22
N GLN A 390 -7.79 1.16 1.03
CA GLN A 390 -8.49 2.11 1.89
C GLN A 390 -7.62 2.76 2.98
N ASN A 391 -6.67 2.01 3.56
CA ASN A 391 -5.76 2.54 4.56
C ASN A 391 -4.82 3.57 3.92
N VAL A 392 -4.28 3.25 2.74
CA VAL A 392 -3.44 4.18 1.98
C VAL A 392 -4.21 5.44 1.60
N GLU A 393 -5.46 5.32 1.14
CA GLU A 393 -6.31 6.47 0.84
C GLU A 393 -6.56 7.36 2.06
N LYS A 394 -6.84 6.78 3.23
CA LYS A 394 -7.06 7.56 4.47
C LYS A 394 -5.80 8.35 4.87
N ILE A 395 -4.64 7.70 4.84
CA ILE A 395 -3.35 8.35 5.16
C ILE A 395 -3.04 9.47 4.16
N VAL A 396 -3.15 9.18 2.86
CA VAL A 396 -2.89 10.17 1.80
C VAL A 396 -3.91 11.30 1.84
N GLY A 397 -5.17 11.01 2.16
CA GLY A 397 -6.23 12.00 2.34
C GLY A 397 -5.91 12.97 3.47
N ALA A 398 -5.61 12.45 4.67
CA ALA A 398 -5.23 13.28 5.81
C ALA A 398 -4.01 14.17 5.52
N PHE A 399 -3.01 13.63 4.80
CA PHE A 399 -1.83 14.37 4.36
C PHE A 399 -2.16 15.49 3.36
N ARG A 400 -2.90 15.18 2.28
CA ARG A 400 -3.22 16.15 1.22
C ARG A 400 -4.23 17.20 1.65
N GLU A 401 -5.16 16.83 2.51
CA GLU A 401 -6.21 17.73 3.04
C GLU A 401 -5.74 18.46 4.31
N TRP A 402 -4.53 18.19 4.80
CA TRP A 402 -3.93 18.81 5.99
C TRP A 402 -4.89 18.86 7.18
N SER A 403 -5.46 17.70 7.52
CA SER A 403 -6.65 17.61 8.40
C SER A 403 -6.36 16.97 9.76
N ASP A 404 -6.97 17.53 10.81
CA ASP A 404 -7.05 16.94 12.14
C ASP A 404 -8.16 15.89 12.19
N ILE A 405 -7.81 14.66 12.56
CA ILE A 405 -8.73 13.53 12.66
C ILE A 405 -8.54 12.92 14.04
N PRO A 406 -9.55 12.97 14.94
CA PRO A 406 -9.43 12.45 16.29
C PRO A 406 -8.86 11.03 16.34
N GLY A 407 -7.79 10.85 17.11
CA GLY A 407 -7.10 9.57 17.27
C GLY A 407 -6.32 9.06 16.05
N PHE A 408 -6.22 9.85 14.97
CA PHE A 408 -5.57 9.44 13.73
C PHE A 408 -4.56 10.46 13.18
N SER A 409 -4.89 11.76 13.16
CA SER A 409 -3.95 12.79 12.70
C SER A 409 -4.10 14.10 13.46
N ARG A 410 -3.00 14.84 13.59
CA ARG A 410 -2.99 16.21 14.12
C ARG A 410 -1.89 17.06 13.49
N VAL A 411 -2.21 18.29 13.12
CA VAL A 411 -1.28 19.33 12.72
C VAL A 411 -0.74 20.00 13.99
N VAL A 412 0.58 20.01 14.16
CA VAL A 412 1.24 20.47 15.39
C VAL A 412 2.19 21.62 15.05
N SER A 413 2.16 22.70 15.82
CA SER A 413 3.07 23.84 15.62
C SER A 413 4.51 23.51 16.05
N LEU A 414 5.48 24.21 15.47
CA LEU A 414 6.88 24.11 15.91
C LEU A 414 7.06 24.48 17.38
N ASP A 415 6.29 25.45 17.90
CA ASP A 415 6.33 25.85 19.31
C ASP A 415 5.93 24.68 20.22
N GLU A 416 4.85 23.96 19.90
CA GLU A 416 4.43 22.79 20.67
C GLU A 416 5.47 21.65 20.58
N ILE A 417 6.12 21.48 19.42
CA ILE A 417 7.21 20.51 19.25
C ILE A 417 8.44 20.91 20.10
N ALA A 418 8.77 22.20 20.15
CA ALA A 418 9.86 22.74 20.95
C ALA A 418 9.59 22.57 22.46
N ASP A 419 8.36 22.84 22.91
CA ASP A 419 7.91 22.59 24.29
C ASP A 419 8.02 21.11 24.69
N ASN A 420 7.88 20.21 23.71
CA ASN A 420 8.10 18.76 23.87
C ASN A 420 9.57 18.34 23.70
N GLY A 421 10.52 19.28 23.68
CA GLY A 421 11.95 19.02 23.53
C GLY A 421 12.31 18.38 22.18
N PHE A 422 11.60 18.78 21.13
CA PHE A 422 11.69 18.22 19.78
C PHE A 422 11.47 16.70 19.74
N ASN A 423 10.77 16.12 20.71
CA ASN A 423 10.43 14.70 20.70
C ASN A 423 9.28 14.45 19.73
N LEU A 424 9.55 13.76 18.62
CA LEU A 424 8.57 13.50 17.56
C LEU A 424 7.82 12.17 17.75
N ASN A 425 7.82 11.58 18.95
CA ASN A 425 7.02 10.38 19.21
C ASN A 425 5.54 10.66 18.93
N ILE A 426 4.99 9.97 17.95
CA ILE A 426 3.64 10.20 17.40
C ILE A 426 2.57 10.20 18.49
N ARG A 427 2.66 9.29 19.47
CA ARG A 427 1.68 9.18 20.56
C ARG A 427 1.64 10.37 21.51
N ARG A 428 2.65 11.25 21.48
CA ARG A 428 2.61 12.53 22.20
C ARG A 428 1.61 13.51 21.58
N TYR A 429 1.37 13.39 20.28
CA TYR A 429 0.56 14.33 19.53
C TYR A 429 -0.76 13.75 19.04
N VAL A 430 -0.82 12.44 18.82
CA VAL A 430 -1.99 11.72 18.35
C VAL A 430 -2.21 10.49 19.23
N ASP A 431 -3.13 10.61 20.18
CA ASP A 431 -3.52 9.50 21.03
C ASP A 431 -4.46 8.55 20.28
N ALA A 432 -3.91 7.45 19.78
CA ALA A 432 -4.67 6.35 19.20
C ALA A 432 -5.01 5.28 20.24
N GLY A 433 -5.08 5.61 21.53
CA GLY A 433 -5.61 4.72 22.56
C GLY A 433 -7.01 4.21 22.20
N PRO A 434 -7.46 3.06 22.75
CA PRO A 434 -8.90 2.80 22.75
C PRO A 434 -9.59 4.00 23.41
N PRO A 435 -10.80 4.41 22.97
CA PRO A 435 -11.58 5.37 23.72
C PRO A 435 -11.58 4.93 25.18
N ALA A 436 -11.34 5.85 26.11
CA ALA A 436 -11.44 5.52 27.53
C ALA A 436 -12.77 4.79 27.75
N GLU A 437 -12.74 3.65 28.47
CA GLU A 437 -13.99 2.96 28.80
C GLU A 437 -14.95 4.00 29.41
N PRO A 438 -16.19 4.10 28.91
CA PRO A 438 -17.13 5.07 29.44
C PRO A 438 -17.20 4.89 30.95
N SER A 439 -16.89 5.95 31.70
CA SER A 439 -16.93 5.90 33.15
C SER A 439 -18.32 5.45 33.58
N LEU A 440 -18.41 4.36 34.33
CA LEU A 440 -19.69 3.84 34.82
C LEU A 440 -20.42 4.92 35.61
N ASP A 441 -21.61 5.32 35.15
CA ASP A 441 -22.46 6.20 35.95
C ASP A 441 -22.94 5.43 37.17
N VAL A 442 -22.45 5.85 38.34
CA VAL A 442 -22.70 5.18 39.62
C VAL A 442 -24.19 5.13 39.94
N ARG A 443 -24.95 6.18 39.60
CA ARG A 443 -26.38 6.23 39.88
C ARG A 443 -27.16 5.31 38.94
N ALA A 444 -26.81 5.28 37.66
CA ALA A 444 -27.34 4.33 36.69
C ALA A 444 -27.06 2.88 37.08
N ALA A 445 -25.84 2.57 37.52
CA ALA A 445 -25.47 1.23 37.98
C ALA A 445 -26.25 0.80 39.25
N LEU A 446 -26.50 1.73 40.18
CA LEU A 446 -27.22 1.44 41.42
C LEU A 446 -28.74 1.28 41.22
N PHE A 447 -29.36 2.16 40.43
CA PHE A 447 -30.82 2.32 40.36
C PHE A 447 -31.41 2.02 38.97
N GLY A 448 -30.57 1.66 38.01
CA GLY A 448 -30.94 1.34 36.63
C GLY A 448 -31.22 2.58 35.79
N GLY A 449 -31.29 2.36 34.47
CA GLY A 449 -31.48 3.40 33.47
C GLY A 449 -30.16 3.92 32.91
N VAL A 450 -30.15 4.30 31.64
CA VAL A 450 -28.98 4.77 30.90
C VAL A 450 -28.85 6.28 31.02
N PRO A 451 -27.67 6.84 31.29
CA PRO A 451 -27.46 8.28 31.32
C PRO A 451 -27.83 8.92 29.99
N ARG A 452 -28.65 9.98 30.01
CA ARG A 452 -29.08 10.65 28.78
C ARG A 452 -27.89 11.23 28.00
N SER A 453 -26.87 11.71 28.71
CA SER A 453 -25.64 12.23 28.10
C SER A 453 -24.88 11.18 27.28
N GLU A 454 -24.88 9.91 27.70
CA GLU A 454 -24.27 8.82 26.91
C GLU A 454 -25.06 8.55 25.64
N VAL A 455 -26.39 8.52 25.73
CA VAL A 455 -27.26 8.31 24.56
C VAL A 455 -27.20 9.50 23.60
N ASP A 456 -27.18 10.73 24.12
CA ASP A 456 -27.09 11.96 23.33
C ASP A 456 -25.77 12.03 22.53
N ALA A 457 -24.66 11.53 23.09
CA ALA A 457 -23.36 11.45 22.40
C ALA A 457 -23.41 10.54 21.16
N GLU A 458 -24.23 9.49 21.20
CA GLU A 458 -24.38 8.51 20.11
C GLU A 458 -25.61 8.76 19.23
N THR A 459 -26.51 9.67 19.64
CA THR A 459 -27.82 9.90 19.01
C THR A 459 -27.71 10.20 17.52
N ARG A 460 -26.70 10.98 17.12
CA ARG A 460 -26.48 11.30 15.70
C ARG A 460 -26.22 10.04 14.86
N ARG A 461 -25.49 9.05 15.40
CA ARG A 461 -25.18 7.80 14.69
C ARG A 461 -26.43 6.96 14.49
N PHE A 462 -27.31 6.87 15.50
CA PHE A 462 -28.60 6.18 15.35
C PHE A 462 -29.55 6.90 14.39
N GLN A 463 -29.62 8.24 14.45
CA GLN A 463 -30.51 9.04 13.61
C GLN A 463 -30.20 8.92 12.12
N VAL A 464 -28.93 8.80 11.76
CA VAL A 464 -28.47 8.56 10.38
C VAL A 464 -29.07 7.26 9.81
N PHE A 465 -29.26 6.24 10.65
CA PHE A 465 -29.96 5.00 10.29
C PHE A 465 -31.48 5.08 10.45
N GLY A 466 -32.03 6.27 10.73
CA GLY A 466 -33.46 6.47 10.93
C GLY A 466 -33.99 5.97 12.27
N ILE A 467 -33.09 5.71 13.23
CA ILE A 467 -33.44 5.21 14.56
C ILE A 467 -33.50 6.40 15.52
N GLY A 468 -34.69 6.65 16.08
CA GLY A 468 -34.90 7.63 17.13
C GLY A 468 -34.64 7.07 18.52
N VAL A 469 -34.41 7.96 19.49
CA VAL A 469 -34.23 7.56 20.90
C VAL A 469 -35.45 6.81 21.43
N ALA A 470 -36.66 7.18 21.00
CA ALA A 470 -37.91 6.53 21.41
C ALA A 470 -38.07 5.09 20.86
N ASP A 471 -37.33 4.72 19.81
CA ASP A 471 -37.32 3.37 19.28
C ASP A 471 -36.50 2.41 20.16
N LEU A 472 -35.64 2.97 21.03
CA LEU A 472 -34.67 2.25 21.86
C LEU A 472 -34.96 2.37 23.36
N PHE A 473 -35.59 3.46 23.79
CA PHE A 473 -35.74 3.81 25.20
C PHE A 473 -37.09 4.44 25.53
N THR A 474 -37.46 4.39 26.81
CA THR A 474 -38.52 5.21 27.41
C THR A 474 -37.91 6.26 28.35
N THR A 475 -38.65 7.33 28.64
CA THR A 475 -38.15 8.42 29.49
C THR A 475 -38.14 8.05 30.97
N LYS A 476 -37.01 8.28 31.66
CA LYS A 476 -36.87 8.12 33.11
C LYS A 476 -36.40 9.41 33.78
N GLY A 477 -37.35 10.30 34.06
CA GLY A 477 -37.04 11.63 34.59
C GLY A 477 -36.25 12.49 33.60
N SER A 478 -35.49 13.48 34.09
CA SER A 478 -34.79 14.44 33.24
C SER A 478 -33.38 14.01 32.80
N GLY A 479 -32.72 13.13 33.55
CA GLY A 479 -31.31 12.76 33.35
C GLY A 479 -31.05 11.35 32.83
N TYR A 480 -32.07 10.47 32.81
CA TYR A 480 -31.90 9.05 32.50
C TYR A 480 -33.00 8.54 31.55
N LEU A 481 -32.72 7.41 30.91
CA LEU A 481 -33.61 6.69 30.01
C LEU A 481 -33.74 5.24 30.46
N ASP A 482 -34.93 4.66 30.39
CA ASP A 482 -35.13 3.23 30.68
C ASP A 482 -35.13 2.43 29.37
N PHE A 483 -34.62 1.19 29.43
CA PHE A 483 -34.78 0.23 28.33
C PHE A 483 -36.26 -0.04 28.06
N LEU A 484 -36.60 -0.33 26.80
CA LEU A 484 -37.96 -0.77 26.48
C LEU A 484 -38.34 -2.03 27.26
N GLY A 485 -39.64 -2.19 27.54
CA GLY A 485 -40.17 -3.35 28.28
C GLY A 485 -39.92 -4.71 27.60
N SER A 486 -39.55 -4.71 26.32
CA SER A 486 -39.07 -5.90 25.60
C SER A 486 -37.70 -6.40 26.09
N GLY A 487 -36.96 -5.60 26.86
CA GLY A 487 -35.62 -5.90 27.33
C GLY A 487 -34.53 -5.47 26.34
N CYS A 488 -33.29 -5.43 26.84
CA CYS A 488 -32.13 -4.98 26.06
C CYS A 488 -31.88 -5.87 24.84
N GLU A 489 -31.74 -7.18 25.01
CA GLU A 489 -31.38 -8.07 23.90
C GLU A 489 -32.43 -8.12 22.78
N ALA A 490 -33.72 -8.13 23.13
CA ALA A 490 -34.79 -8.08 22.13
C ALA A 490 -34.81 -6.75 21.37
N THR A 491 -34.48 -5.63 22.02
CA THR A 491 -34.40 -4.32 21.36
C THR A 491 -33.15 -4.24 20.48
N ALA A 492 -32.01 -4.78 20.94
CA ALA A 492 -30.78 -4.88 20.17
C ALA A 492 -31.00 -5.70 18.88
N ALA A 493 -31.73 -6.81 18.97
CA ALA A 493 -32.08 -7.65 17.82
C ALA A 493 -33.02 -6.97 16.80
N ARG A 494 -33.75 -5.92 17.19
CA ARG A 494 -34.63 -5.13 16.31
C ARG A 494 -33.92 -3.99 15.58
N ILE A 495 -32.74 -3.55 16.04
CA ILE A 495 -31.97 -2.48 15.41
C ILE A 495 -31.77 -2.72 13.89
N PRO A 496 -31.46 -3.95 13.41
CA PRO A 496 -31.35 -4.19 11.98
C PRO A 496 -32.65 -3.99 11.20
N GLU A 497 -33.79 -4.36 11.76
CA GLU A 497 -35.07 -4.13 11.11
C GLU A 497 -35.40 -2.64 11.03
N LEU A 498 -35.08 -1.88 12.07
CA LEU A 498 -35.27 -0.42 12.13
C LEU A 498 -34.37 0.31 11.12
N ALA A 499 -33.11 -0.10 11.00
CA ALA A 499 -32.12 0.47 10.09
C ALA A 499 -32.38 0.13 8.61
N ALA A 500 -33.09 -0.97 8.32
CA ALA A 500 -33.16 -1.58 6.99
C ALA A 500 -33.67 -0.64 5.90
N ALA A 501 -34.60 0.27 6.21
CA ALA A 501 -35.11 1.23 5.23
C ALA A 501 -34.00 2.21 4.80
N ARG A 502 -33.27 2.79 5.75
CA ARG A 502 -32.18 3.73 5.47
C ARG A 502 -31.00 3.05 4.79
N GLU A 503 -30.66 1.83 5.18
CA GLU A 503 -29.61 1.05 4.51
C GLU A 503 -29.96 0.78 3.05
N ARG A 504 -31.21 0.38 2.76
CA ARG A 504 -31.68 0.17 1.36
C ARG A 504 -31.62 1.45 0.56
N ASP A 505 -32.15 2.55 1.09
CA ASP A 505 -32.12 3.86 0.42
C ASP A 505 -30.67 4.28 0.09
N PHE A 506 -29.74 4.05 1.01
CA PHE A 506 -28.32 4.36 0.83
C PHE A 506 -27.64 3.52 -0.26
N VAL A 507 -27.91 2.21 -0.29
CA VAL A 507 -27.40 1.33 -1.35
C VAL A 507 -28.04 1.67 -2.70
N ASP A 508 -29.31 2.08 -2.72
CA ASP A 508 -30.00 2.49 -3.94
C ASP A 508 -29.49 3.84 -4.48
N HIS A 509 -29.03 4.76 -3.63
CA HIS A 509 -28.25 5.94 -4.08
C HIS A 509 -26.95 5.52 -4.76
N CYS A 510 -26.20 4.56 -4.19
CA CYS A 510 -24.99 4.03 -4.83
C CYS A 510 -25.28 3.43 -6.22
N ARG A 511 -26.38 2.67 -6.33
CA ARG A 511 -26.82 2.11 -7.63
C ARG A 511 -27.24 3.19 -8.61
N SER A 512 -27.95 4.23 -8.15
CA SER A 512 -28.37 5.35 -8.99
C SER A 512 -27.17 6.15 -9.51
N TRP A 513 -26.18 6.39 -8.65
CA TRP A 513 -24.91 7.00 -9.05
C TRP A 513 -24.17 6.18 -10.11
N TRP A 514 -24.10 4.86 -9.93
CA TRP A 514 -23.47 3.99 -10.92
C TRP A 514 -24.18 4.08 -12.28
N ARG A 515 -25.51 3.97 -12.30
CA ARG A 515 -26.33 4.11 -13.52
C ARG A 515 -26.12 5.45 -14.21
N ALA A 516 -26.04 6.55 -13.45
CA ALA A 516 -25.76 7.88 -14.01
C ALA A 516 -24.35 7.97 -14.63
N THR A 517 -23.42 7.16 -14.13
CA THR A 517 -22.02 7.12 -14.56
C THR A 517 -21.78 6.21 -15.76
N GLU A 518 -22.61 5.19 -15.97
CA GLU A 518 -22.47 4.19 -17.04
C GLU A 518 -22.27 4.82 -18.44
N SER A 519 -23.00 5.90 -18.75
CA SER A 519 -22.88 6.60 -20.03
C SER A 519 -21.45 7.08 -20.32
N ARG A 520 -20.75 7.57 -19.29
CA ARG A 520 -19.38 8.08 -19.38
C ARG A 520 -18.36 6.95 -19.51
N VAL A 521 -18.60 5.84 -18.81
CA VAL A 521 -17.79 4.62 -18.93
C VAL A 521 -17.90 4.07 -20.34
N VAL A 522 -19.11 4.04 -20.91
CA VAL A 522 -19.38 3.58 -22.27
C VAL A 522 -18.73 4.50 -23.31
N GLU A 523 -18.81 5.82 -23.13
CA GLU A 523 -18.20 6.81 -24.03
C GLU A 523 -16.68 6.65 -24.13
N LEU A 524 -16.01 6.33 -23.01
CA LEU A 524 -14.55 6.21 -22.97
C LEU A 524 -14.03 4.78 -23.16
N ALA A 525 -14.89 3.77 -23.20
CA ALA A 525 -14.46 2.39 -23.45
C ALA A 525 -13.75 2.28 -24.81
N GLY A 526 -12.53 1.75 -24.83
CA GLY A 526 -11.71 1.64 -26.04
C GLY A 526 -11.01 2.95 -26.47
N THR A 527 -11.01 4.00 -25.65
CA THR A 527 -10.40 5.31 -26.02
C THR A 527 -9.02 5.55 -25.39
N SER A 528 -8.53 4.63 -24.56
CA SER A 528 -7.28 4.79 -23.77
C SER A 528 -7.31 6.02 -22.83
N ARG A 529 -8.50 6.42 -22.40
CA ARG A 529 -8.74 7.58 -21.51
C ARG A 529 -9.65 7.24 -20.33
N LEU A 530 -10.18 6.02 -20.24
CA LEU A 530 -11.10 5.62 -19.19
C LEU A 530 -10.45 5.70 -17.81
N LEU A 531 -9.17 5.32 -17.70
CA LEU A 531 -8.45 5.36 -16.41
C LEU A 531 -8.34 6.79 -15.84
N MET A 532 -8.33 7.81 -16.71
CA MET A 532 -8.32 9.22 -16.28
C MET A 532 -9.60 9.61 -15.52
N LEU A 533 -10.69 8.83 -15.64
CA LEU A 533 -11.92 9.10 -14.89
C LEU A 533 -11.81 8.78 -13.41
N ARG A 534 -10.82 7.98 -12.94
CA ARG A 534 -10.74 7.48 -11.56
C ARG A 534 -11.02 8.57 -10.52
N SER A 535 -10.27 9.68 -10.59
CA SER A 535 -10.38 10.78 -9.64
C SER A 535 -11.74 11.48 -9.70
N ARG A 536 -12.31 11.62 -10.91
CA ARG A 536 -13.62 12.23 -11.10
C ARG A 536 -14.75 11.34 -10.62
N LEU A 537 -14.65 10.03 -10.82
CA LEU A 537 -15.60 9.04 -10.32
C LEU A 537 -15.56 8.98 -8.80
N LEU A 538 -14.36 8.94 -8.21
CA LEU A 538 -14.23 8.99 -6.76
C LEU A 538 -14.85 10.27 -6.16
N ALA A 539 -14.60 11.42 -6.79
CA ALA A 539 -15.16 12.68 -6.34
C ALA A 539 -16.70 12.67 -6.40
N SER A 540 -17.29 12.30 -7.55
CA SER A 540 -18.76 12.26 -7.68
C SER A 540 -19.41 11.18 -6.81
N PHE A 541 -18.74 10.04 -6.61
CA PHE A 541 -19.19 8.97 -5.71
C PHE A 541 -19.32 9.47 -4.27
N ARG A 542 -18.32 10.24 -3.82
CA ARG A 542 -18.34 10.88 -2.50
C ARG A 542 -19.41 11.96 -2.41
N GLU A 543 -19.55 12.80 -3.44
CA GLU A 543 -20.56 13.86 -3.46
C GLU A 543 -21.98 13.29 -3.34
N GLU A 544 -22.27 12.15 -3.96
CA GLU A 544 -23.57 11.49 -3.87
C GLU A 544 -23.84 10.89 -2.49
N LEU A 545 -22.89 10.11 -1.96
CA LEU A 545 -23.15 9.25 -0.80
C LEU A 545 -22.86 9.91 0.54
N LEU A 546 -21.92 10.85 0.60
CA LEU A 546 -21.52 11.49 1.86
C LEU A 546 -22.66 12.23 2.59
N PRO A 547 -23.60 12.92 1.91
CA PRO A 547 -24.71 13.59 2.58
C PRO A 547 -25.63 12.67 3.39
N ALA A 548 -25.70 11.37 3.06
CA ALA A 548 -26.50 10.40 3.81
C ALA A 548 -25.94 10.15 5.22
N GLY A 549 -24.64 10.37 5.43
CA GLY A 549 -23.99 10.26 6.74
C GLY A 549 -23.77 8.84 7.27
N ILE A 550 -24.25 7.79 6.59
CA ILE A 550 -24.07 6.38 7.00
C ILE A 550 -22.60 5.99 6.99
N LEU A 551 -21.88 6.36 5.93
CA LEU A 551 -20.44 6.15 5.80
C LEU A 551 -19.72 7.49 5.79
N ASP A 552 -18.57 7.55 6.45
CA ASP A 552 -17.71 8.72 6.39
C ASP A 552 -16.95 8.82 5.05
N ARG A 553 -16.28 9.97 4.86
CA ARG A 553 -15.48 10.25 3.66
C ARG A 553 -14.40 9.20 3.40
N TYR A 554 -13.76 8.69 4.45
CA TYR A 554 -12.64 7.74 4.34
C TYR A 554 -13.14 6.35 4.00
N GLN A 555 -14.25 5.93 4.60
CA GLN A 555 -14.93 4.67 4.27
C GLN A 555 -15.39 4.66 2.81
N LEU A 556 -16.01 5.75 2.32
CA LEU A 556 -16.41 5.87 0.91
C LEU A 556 -15.20 5.86 -0.03
N THR A 557 -14.16 6.65 0.29
CA THR A 557 -12.93 6.68 -0.51
C THR A 557 -12.28 5.30 -0.55
N GLY A 558 -12.25 4.62 0.59
CA GLY A 558 -11.72 3.28 0.73
C GLY A 558 -12.49 2.23 -0.05
N ALA A 559 -13.82 2.24 0.01
CA ALA A 559 -14.69 1.35 -0.74
C ALA A 559 -14.44 1.46 -2.25
N PHE A 560 -14.38 2.70 -2.76
CA PHE A 560 -14.12 2.96 -4.18
C PHE A 560 -12.70 2.55 -4.57
N ALA A 561 -11.69 2.88 -3.76
CA ALA A 561 -10.30 2.52 -4.07
C ALA A 561 -10.07 1.00 -4.06
N ALA A 562 -10.67 0.28 -3.10
CA ALA A 562 -10.61 -1.17 -3.05
C ALA A 562 -11.34 -1.82 -4.24
N TRP A 563 -12.48 -1.26 -4.65
CA TRP A 563 -13.18 -1.69 -5.87
C TRP A 563 -12.32 -1.45 -7.12
N TRP A 564 -11.75 -0.25 -7.27
CA TRP A 564 -10.91 0.12 -8.41
C TRP A 564 -9.68 -0.78 -8.52
N ASP A 565 -9.01 -1.06 -7.42
CA ASP A 565 -7.83 -1.92 -7.38
C ASP A 565 -8.17 -3.36 -7.80
N VAL A 566 -9.25 -3.93 -7.27
CA VAL A 566 -9.72 -5.28 -7.62
C VAL A 566 -10.17 -5.36 -9.08
N ARG A 567 -10.77 -4.29 -9.62
CA ARG A 567 -11.26 -4.20 -11.00
C ARG A 567 -10.28 -3.57 -11.96
N GLN A 568 -9.04 -3.29 -11.54
CA GLN A 568 -8.09 -2.52 -12.33
C GLN A 568 -7.86 -3.15 -13.71
N ASP A 569 -7.63 -4.46 -13.76
CA ASP A 569 -7.38 -5.16 -15.03
C ASP A 569 -8.66 -5.26 -15.89
N ASP A 570 -9.84 -5.35 -15.29
CA ASP A 570 -11.12 -5.28 -16.01
C ASP A 570 -11.30 -3.90 -16.65
N LEU A 571 -11.01 -2.82 -15.90
CA LEU A 571 -11.08 -1.45 -16.37
C LEU A 571 -10.02 -1.14 -17.44
N ARG A 572 -8.81 -1.68 -17.31
CA ARG A 572 -7.74 -1.59 -18.32
C ARG A 572 -8.14 -2.33 -19.60
N SER A 573 -8.70 -3.53 -19.48
CA SER A 573 -9.20 -4.27 -20.64
C SER A 573 -10.34 -3.52 -21.32
N LEU A 574 -11.24 -2.92 -20.55
CA LEU A 574 -12.32 -2.06 -21.06
C LEU A 574 -11.77 -0.82 -21.78
N ASP A 575 -10.72 -0.20 -21.25
CA ASP A 575 -10.09 1.00 -21.83
C ASP A 575 -9.35 0.71 -23.15
N LEU A 576 -8.75 -0.47 -23.27
CA LEU A 576 -7.93 -0.85 -24.43
C LEU A 576 -8.72 -1.61 -25.51
N ARG A 577 -9.66 -2.47 -25.11
CA ARG A 577 -10.32 -3.46 -25.99
C ARG A 577 -11.84 -3.40 -25.92
N GLY A 578 -12.40 -2.43 -25.19
CA GLY A 578 -13.84 -2.28 -25.01
C GLY A 578 -14.48 -3.44 -24.24
N PHE A 579 -15.82 -3.48 -24.24
CA PHE A 579 -16.59 -4.49 -23.52
C PHE A 579 -16.27 -5.94 -23.91
N PRO A 580 -16.09 -6.28 -25.21
CA PRO A 580 -15.70 -7.64 -25.59
C PRO A 580 -14.37 -8.08 -24.97
N GLY A 581 -13.39 -7.18 -24.88
CA GLY A 581 -12.09 -7.49 -24.26
C GLY A 581 -12.18 -7.89 -22.79
N VAL A 582 -13.15 -7.36 -22.05
CA VAL A 582 -13.42 -7.75 -20.65
C VAL A 582 -14.04 -9.15 -20.59
N ILE A 583 -14.99 -9.44 -21.48
CA ILE A 583 -15.61 -10.78 -21.57
C ILE A 583 -14.57 -11.84 -21.93
N ASP A 584 -13.71 -11.55 -22.91
CA ASP A 584 -12.63 -12.45 -23.32
C ASP A 584 -11.70 -12.75 -22.14
N ARG A 585 -11.35 -11.73 -21.36
CA ARG A 585 -10.54 -11.87 -20.15
C ARG A 585 -11.21 -12.79 -19.12
N TRP A 586 -12.49 -12.58 -18.82
CA TRP A 586 -13.22 -13.43 -17.87
C TRP A 586 -13.35 -14.87 -18.38
N ALA A 587 -13.60 -15.06 -19.68
CA ALA A 587 -13.68 -16.37 -20.29
C ALA A 587 -12.36 -17.15 -20.16
N VAL A 588 -11.22 -16.48 -20.37
CA VAL A 588 -9.88 -17.08 -20.14
C VAL A 588 -9.68 -17.48 -18.68
N ALA A 589 -10.08 -16.63 -17.73
CA ALA A 589 -9.99 -16.93 -16.31
C ALA A 589 -10.86 -18.14 -15.89
N ASP A 590 -12.05 -18.27 -16.49
CA ASP A 590 -13.01 -19.35 -16.21
C ASP A 590 -12.78 -20.63 -17.03
N GLY A 591 -11.82 -20.63 -17.96
CA GLY A 591 -11.56 -21.74 -18.89
C GLY A 591 -12.71 -22.01 -19.87
N ARG A 592 -13.47 -20.96 -20.25
CA ARG A 592 -14.66 -21.05 -21.10
C ARG A 592 -14.41 -20.40 -22.47
N PRO A 593 -15.12 -20.82 -23.54
CA PRO A 593 -15.05 -20.13 -24.82
C PRO A 593 -15.68 -18.73 -24.72
N PRO A 594 -15.03 -17.68 -25.22
CA PRO A 594 -15.59 -16.34 -25.20
C PRO A 594 -16.70 -16.22 -26.24
N TYR A 595 -17.95 -16.06 -25.81
CA TYR A 595 -18.99 -15.52 -26.69
C TYR A 595 -20.15 -14.90 -25.91
N LEU A 596 -20.20 -13.57 -25.89
CA LEU A 596 -21.42 -12.79 -25.63
C LEU A 596 -21.52 -11.73 -26.74
N PRO A 597 -22.69 -11.59 -27.41
CA PRO A 597 -22.96 -10.47 -28.31
C PRO A 597 -22.65 -9.11 -27.66
N GLY A 598 -22.18 -8.13 -28.44
CA GLY A 598 -21.63 -6.87 -27.90
C GLY A 598 -22.56 -6.07 -26.97
N ASN A 599 -23.87 -6.10 -27.22
CA ASN A 599 -24.86 -5.49 -26.32
C ASN A 599 -24.98 -6.24 -24.97
N LEU A 600 -24.99 -7.57 -25.00
CA LEU A 600 -24.99 -8.40 -23.79
C LEU A 600 -23.66 -8.31 -23.03
N ALA A 601 -22.54 -8.15 -23.74
CA ALA A 601 -21.23 -7.90 -23.14
C ALA A 601 -21.21 -6.58 -22.36
N ARG A 602 -21.75 -5.50 -22.95
CA ARG A 602 -21.88 -4.20 -22.28
C ARG A 602 -22.68 -4.30 -20.99
N GLU A 603 -23.91 -4.80 -21.07
CA GLU A 603 -24.81 -4.92 -19.92
C GLU A 603 -24.15 -5.75 -18.82
N ARG A 604 -23.61 -6.93 -19.18
CA ARG A 604 -22.95 -7.82 -18.23
C ARG A 604 -21.76 -7.19 -17.53
N VAL A 605 -20.92 -6.46 -18.26
CA VAL A 605 -19.73 -5.82 -17.68
C VAL A 605 -20.12 -4.71 -16.71
N LEU A 606 -21.03 -3.83 -17.12
CA LEU A 606 -21.50 -2.73 -16.27
C LEU A 606 -22.20 -3.26 -15.02
N ASP A 607 -23.01 -4.32 -15.14
CA ASP A 607 -23.66 -4.97 -14.01
C ASP A 607 -22.65 -5.54 -13.02
N VAL A 608 -21.63 -6.27 -13.49
CA VAL A 608 -20.61 -6.87 -12.61
C VAL A 608 -19.80 -5.79 -11.89
N LEU A 609 -19.39 -4.74 -12.62
CA LEU A 609 -18.63 -3.62 -12.05
C LEU A 609 -19.46 -2.87 -11.01
N GLY A 610 -20.70 -2.51 -11.33
CA GLY A 610 -21.60 -1.77 -10.43
C GLY A 610 -22.02 -2.57 -9.21
N ASN A 611 -22.41 -3.84 -9.40
CA ASN A 611 -22.83 -4.71 -8.30
C ASN A 611 -21.68 -4.94 -7.30
N ASP A 612 -20.45 -5.15 -7.76
CA ASP A 612 -19.30 -5.30 -6.86
C ASP A 612 -19.06 -4.05 -6.00
N LEU A 613 -19.15 -2.85 -6.59
CA LEU A 613 -19.04 -1.60 -5.83
C LEU A 613 -20.18 -1.47 -4.81
N CYS A 614 -21.43 -1.70 -5.23
CA CYS A 614 -22.60 -1.59 -4.36
C CYS A 614 -22.54 -2.60 -3.21
N SER A 615 -22.13 -3.85 -3.46
CA SER A 615 -21.96 -4.86 -2.41
C SER A 615 -20.84 -4.53 -1.42
N ARG A 616 -19.85 -3.70 -1.79
CA ARG A 616 -18.85 -3.17 -0.83
C ARG A 616 -19.46 -2.11 0.06
N VAL A 617 -20.22 -1.17 -0.51
CA VAL A 617 -20.94 -0.14 0.24
C VAL A 617 -21.94 -0.78 1.21
N GLU A 618 -22.69 -1.78 0.75
CA GLU A 618 -23.64 -2.54 1.57
C GLU A 618 -22.98 -3.22 2.77
N ARG A 619 -21.83 -3.88 2.57
CA ARG A 619 -21.08 -4.50 3.66
C ARG A 619 -20.58 -3.49 4.70
N LEU A 620 -20.14 -2.31 4.25
CA LEU A 620 -19.71 -1.25 5.15
C LEU A 620 -20.88 -0.66 5.94
N ALA A 621 -22.01 -0.40 5.29
CA ALA A 621 -23.21 0.09 5.96
C ALA A 621 -23.70 -0.93 7.02
N ALA A 622 -23.69 -2.22 6.68
CA ALA A 622 -24.03 -3.28 7.60
C ALA A 622 -23.07 -3.38 8.81
N ALA A 623 -21.78 -3.07 8.61
CA ALA A 623 -20.80 -3.02 9.68
C ALA A 623 -21.03 -1.83 10.63
N GLU A 624 -21.34 -0.64 10.10
CA GLU A 624 -21.72 0.54 10.90
C GLU A 624 -22.97 0.28 11.73
N ARG A 625 -23.99 -0.34 11.13
CA ARG A 625 -25.18 -0.79 11.85
C ARG A 625 -24.83 -1.79 12.96
N GLN A 626 -23.94 -2.75 12.69
CA GLN A 626 -23.51 -3.69 13.73
C GLN A 626 -22.83 -2.95 14.90
N GLY A 627 -22.05 -1.90 14.61
CA GLY A 627 -21.50 -1.01 15.63
C GLY A 627 -22.57 -0.35 16.50
N LEU A 628 -23.74 0.02 15.94
CA LEU A 628 -24.86 0.54 16.74
C LEU A 628 -25.45 -0.52 17.68
N VAL A 629 -25.55 -1.77 17.21
CA VAL A 629 -25.99 -2.90 18.04
C VAL A 629 -25.04 -3.09 19.21
N ASP A 630 -23.73 -3.05 18.95
CA ASP A 630 -22.71 -3.27 19.96
C ASP A 630 -22.67 -2.12 20.99
N VAL A 631 -22.83 -0.87 20.54
CA VAL A 631 -23.00 0.30 21.43
C VAL A 631 -24.22 0.12 22.33
N TYR A 632 -25.36 -0.25 21.76
CA TYR A 632 -26.59 -0.43 22.53
C TYR A 632 -26.48 -1.58 23.54
N ARG A 633 -25.88 -2.72 23.14
CA ARG A 633 -25.57 -3.83 24.05
C ARG A 633 -24.62 -3.41 25.17
N SER A 634 -23.63 -2.56 24.89
CA SER A 634 -22.72 -2.06 25.93
C SER A 634 -23.45 -1.27 27.02
N TRP A 635 -24.52 -0.53 26.68
CA TRP A 635 -25.39 0.09 27.68
C TRP A 635 -26.17 -0.96 28.47
N GLY A 636 -26.65 -2.01 27.82
CA GLY A 636 -27.30 -3.15 28.47
C GLY A 636 -26.39 -3.85 29.47
N ASP A 637 -25.14 -4.08 29.11
CA ASP A 637 -24.13 -4.72 29.97
C ASP A 637 -23.81 -3.84 31.19
N ARG A 638 -23.75 -2.51 31.01
CA ARG A 638 -23.48 -1.56 32.10
C ARG A 638 -24.68 -1.28 33.00
N TYR A 639 -25.88 -1.17 32.42
CA TYR A 639 -27.04 -0.54 33.07
C TYR A 639 -28.34 -1.35 32.99
N GLY A 640 -28.35 -2.46 32.25
CA GLY A 640 -29.55 -3.29 32.02
C GLY A 640 -30.00 -4.08 33.25
N THR A 641 -29.08 -4.34 34.19
CA THR A 641 -29.40 -4.91 35.51
C THR A 641 -28.78 -4.03 36.58
N SER A 642 -29.61 -3.36 37.39
CA SER A 642 -29.11 -2.51 38.46
C SER A 642 -28.71 -3.32 39.69
N TYR A 643 -27.88 -2.73 40.55
CA TYR A 643 -27.57 -3.32 41.86
C TYR A 643 -28.84 -3.56 42.69
N THR A 644 -29.80 -2.63 42.64
CA THR A 644 -31.10 -2.78 43.32
C THR A 644 -31.91 -3.96 42.75
N ASP A 645 -31.83 -4.22 41.44
CA ASP A 645 -32.47 -5.38 40.83
C ASP A 645 -31.79 -6.69 41.25
N LEU A 646 -30.46 -6.70 41.33
CA LEU A 646 -29.69 -7.85 41.84
C LEU A 646 -30.02 -8.16 43.30
N GLU A 647 -30.12 -7.14 44.16
CA GLU A 647 -30.55 -7.32 45.55
C GLU A 647 -31.95 -7.91 45.62
N ARG A 648 -32.91 -7.38 44.86
CA ARG A 648 -34.28 -7.91 44.82
C ARG A 648 -34.33 -9.35 44.31
N GLN A 649 -33.53 -9.68 43.29
CA GLN A 649 -33.42 -11.04 42.77
C GLN A 649 -32.79 -12.00 43.79
N SER A 650 -31.76 -11.53 44.51
CA SER A 650 -31.10 -12.26 45.59
C SER A 650 -32.07 -12.54 46.73
N GLU A 651 -32.83 -11.55 47.18
CA GLU A 651 -33.87 -11.71 48.21
C GLU A 651 -34.96 -12.70 47.77
N ALA A 652 -35.46 -12.56 46.54
CA ALA A 652 -36.44 -13.49 45.99
C ALA A 652 -35.89 -14.92 45.84
N ALA A 653 -34.62 -15.08 45.47
CA ALA A 653 -33.96 -16.37 45.40
C ALA A 653 -33.77 -16.99 46.79
N ALA A 654 -33.35 -16.18 47.77
CA ALA A 654 -33.23 -16.59 49.16
C ALA A 654 -34.58 -17.04 49.72
N GLU A 655 -35.67 -16.33 49.41
CA GLU A 655 -37.01 -16.72 49.86
C GLU A 655 -37.48 -18.02 49.20
N ARG A 656 -37.29 -18.18 47.89
CA ARG A 656 -37.57 -19.46 47.20
C ARG A 656 -36.78 -20.62 47.80
N LEU A 657 -35.50 -20.41 48.13
CA LEU A 657 -34.66 -21.41 48.77
C LEU A 657 -35.18 -21.75 50.17
N ARG A 658 -35.54 -20.75 50.98
CA ARG A 658 -36.15 -20.97 52.31
C ARG A 658 -37.45 -21.76 52.21
N THR A 659 -38.34 -21.41 51.28
CA THR A 659 -39.57 -22.17 51.03
C THR A 659 -39.26 -23.64 50.71
N ARG A 660 -38.28 -23.88 49.82
CA ARG A 660 -37.90 -25.24 49.42
C ARG A 660 -37.24 -26.04 50.55
N LEU A 661 -36.41 -25.41 51.36
CA LEU A 661 -35.78 -26.04 52.53
C LEU A 661 -36.85 -26.46 53.56
N LYS A 662 -37.83 -25.60 53.82
CA LYS A 662 -38.98 -25.92 54.69
C LYS A 662 -39.78 -27.12 54.17
N GLU A 663 -40.04 -27.19 52.86
CA GLU A 663 -40.72 -28.35 52.24
C GLU A 663 -39.94 -29.66 52.41
N LEU A 664 -38.61 -29.59 52.50
CA LEU A 664 -37.71 -30.74 52.69
C LEU A 664 -37.48 -31.09 54.17
N GLY A 665 -38.13 -30.41 55.11
CA GLY A 665 -38.00 -30.67 56.55
C GLY A 665 -36.79 -30.02 57.22
N TYR A 666 -36.09 -29.13 56.52
CA TYR A 666 -35.03 -28.31 57.11
C TYR A 666 -35.65 -26.99 57.60
N THR A 667 -35.60 -26.73 58.90
CA THR A 667 -36.06 -25.49 59.54
C THR A 667 -34.98 -24.43 59.60
#